data_AF-A0A355M7L1-F1
#
_entry.id   AF-A0A355M7L1-F1
#
_cell.length_a   1.000
_cell.length_b   1.000
_cell.length_c   1.000
_cell.angle_alpha   90.00
_cell.angle_beta   90.00
_cell.angle_gamma   90.00
#
_symmetry.space_group_name_H-M   'P 1'
#
loop_
_entity.id
_entity.type
_entity.pdbx_description
1 polymer ?
#
loop_
_entity_poly.entity_id
_entity_poly.type
_entity_poly.pdbx_seq_one_letter_code
_entity_poly.pdbx_strand_id
1 'polypeptide(L)'
;MFYDKDKKIDESQVEAYSEEDTQKIETEDNHEHISAENQLAANDTTNTHLRRLISSNYIEYASYVIKDRAIPEIRDGLKPVQRRILWSLFKMDDGKFNKVANIVGHCMQYHPHGDAPIYEALVGLANKELFIEKQGNFGNIFTGDAAAAARYIEARLNALAKEVLFNSDITEFTDSYDGRNKEPLYLPAKIPVILLVGQEGIAPGMTTRILSHNFREVLEAQVAYLKGEKFQLFPDFLQGGVMNVAEYSDGNGKITIRAKVEIDGRRLIIREIPAMTDTEKLIASIEKAANKNKIKIASINDYTAERIEIEVLPARGYNPEKTLKALYMYTDCSMSVKSSILVIKDNHPVVMTVSEIIRYTTDALVNYLRRELEIELGRLNDKFHEKTLERIFIENRIYKKIEECETYELVLNAVRTGLQKYISDLRREIVDTDIEKLLAIPIRKISRYDINRNLEEIDQINAQIKIVEKNLKSIKKFTIAYLENLIKLYAGNFPRRTEIEEEFEEIDKKAVALNNIKVGWDRGNGYIGSSVKSEESILCNEFDNLICIEKSGRYKIISIPQKIYVGKLFYFNKYDKNTVYSVIYKERSSGKYFIKRSVVSKYIRDKEYNLIPQGCQLELIVIREKSVYECVLEKSRKNKDSSIEADFSKVELRAPGARGFLLTARKITKFVFKGQIDTVQTPETVQESDAIKEEPVIPNIIEEIHEVLEETDLAPAKNDENVLSLFGDDDISDDTKKERKNNQKKDKTKSASAYRKKPTDNKEDDWGIVQPNLGL
;
A
#
# COMPACT_ATOMS: atom_id res chain seq x y z
N MET A 1 25.06 -3.39 -11.43
CA MET A 1 26.53 -3.57 -11.42
C MET A 1 26.87 -4.44 -12.61
N PHE A 2 27.86 -4.14 -13.44
CA PHE A 2 28.68 -2.92 -13.49
C PHE A 2 28.02 -1.88 -14.43
N TYR A 3 28.41 -0.62 -14.32
CA TYR A 3 28.07 0.42 -15.31
C TYR A 3 29.36 1.15 -15.62
N ASP A 4 29.93 0.88 -16.79
CA ASP A 4 31.16 1.53 -17.21
C ASP A 4 30.80 2.90 -17.79
N LYS A 5 31.36 3.96 -17.20
CA LYS A 5 31.16 5.34 -17.63
C LYS A 5 32.41 5.78 -18.38
N ASP A 6 32.41 5.60 -19.71
CA ASP A 6 32.89 6.60 -20.68
C ASP A 6 32.88 6.04 -22.11
N LYS A 7 31.70 6.07 -22.75
CA LYS A 7 31.60 6.20 -24.21
C LYS A 7 30.51 7.19 -24.58
N LYS A 8 30.92 8.27 -25.27
CA LYS A 8 29.98 9.06 -26.09
C LYS A 8 29.57 8.19 -27.27
N ILE A 9 28.28 8.21 -27.59
CA ILE A 9 27.76 7.69 -28.86
C ILE A 9 27.69 8.87 -29.81
N ASP A 10 28.12 8.67 -31.06
CA ASP A 10 28.11 9.69 -32.10
C ASP A 10 26.87 9.48 -32.98
N GLU A 11 26.08 10.53 -33.21
CA GLU A 11 24.76 10.42 -33.86
C GLU A 11 24.86 10.51 -35.40
N SER A 12 25.68 9.65 -36.01
CA SER A 12 25.78 9.58 -37.48
C SER A 12 26.12 8.18 -38.02
N GLN A 13 25.16 7.25 -37.96
CA GLN A 13 24.88 6.30 -39.06
C GLN A 13 23.61 5.49 -38.76
N VAL A 14 22.56 5.72 -39.55
CA VAL A 14 21.38 4.86 -39.65
C VAL A 14 21.22 4.55 -41.13
N GLU A 15 21.41 3.29 -41.53
CA GLU A 15 20.77 2.74 -42.74
C GLU A 15 20.80 1.21 -42.78
N ALA A 16 20.14 0.65 -43.79
CA ALA A 16 19.59 -0.70 -43.82
C ALA A 16 20.59 -1.86 -43.76
N TYR A 17 20.11 -3.00 -43.24
CA TYR A 17 20.56 -4.33 -43.62
C TYR A 17 19.36 -5.14 -44.11
N SER A 18 19.44 -5.61 -45.36
CA SER A 18 18.51 -6.56 -45.98
C SER A 18 19.08 -7.97 -46.00
N GLU A 19 18.21 -8.97 -46.11
CA GLU A 19 18.59 -10.38 -46.17
C GLU A 19 19.08 -10.76 -47.58
N GLU A 20 20.40 -10.78 -47.80
CA GLU A 20 21.02 -11.57 -48.88
C GLU A 20 22.55 -11.65 -48.68
N ASP A 21 23.06 -12.81 -48.24
CA ASP A 21 24.31 -13.40 -48.72
C ASP A 21 24.57 -14.74 -47.99
N THR A 22 24.59 -15.85 -48.74
CA THR A 22 24.99 -17.17 -48.20
C THR A 22 25.62 -18.00 -49.32
N GLN A 23 26.65 -18.77 -48.97
CA GLN A 23 27.41 -19.69 -49.84
C GLN A 23 28.37 -19.03 -50.86
N LYS A 24 29.68 -19.11 -50.60
CA LYS A 24 30.59 -20.13 -51.21
C LYS A 24 32.06 -19.87 -50.91
N ILE A 25 32.80 -20.94 -50.63
CA ILE A 25 34.05 -21.39 -51.27
C ILE A 25 34.75 -22.37 -50.32
N GLU A 26 35.02 -23.58 -50.81
CA GLU A 26 35.99 -24.53 -50.26
C GLU A 26 37.12 -24.67 -51.30
N THR A 27 38.38 -24.82 -50.86
CA THR A 27 39.27 -25.97 -51.15
C THR A 27 40.69 -25.73 -50.64
N GLU A 28 41.08 -26.56 -49.66
CA GLU A 28 42.34 -27.35 -49.55
C GLU A 28 43.76 -26.71 -49.47
N ASP A 29 44.56 -27.40 -48.65
CA ASP A 29 46.03 -27.52 -48.58
C ASP A 29 46.95 -26.30 -48.34
N ASN A 30 47.50 -26.22 -47.12
CA ASN A 30 48.80 -26.85 -46.85
C ASN A 30 49.05 -27.15 -45.36
N HIS A 31 50.04 -28.00 -45.07
CA HIS A 31 50.25 -28.64 -43.76
C HIS A 31 51.12 -27.86 -42.76
N GLU A 32 51.01 -28.23 -41.47
CA GLU A 32 52.00 -28.05 -40.39
C GLU A 32 52.48 -26.63 -40.01
N HIS A 33 51.84 -26.02 -38.99
CA HIS A 33 52.51 -25.59 -37.72
C HIS A 33 51.60 -24.85 -36.69
N ILE A 34 50.32 -25.23 -36.49
CA ILE A 34 49.44 -24.56 -35.49
C ILE A 34 48.79 -25.56 -34.52
N SER A 35 49.46 -25.83 -33.39
CA SER A 35 48.98 -26.76 -32.34
C SER A 35 48.90 -26.16 -30.93
N ALA A 36 49.15 -24.85 -30.76
CA ALA A 36 49.00 -24.13 -29.48
C ALA A 36 47.93 -23.04 -29.52
N GLU A 37 47.97 -22.13 -30.50
CA GLU A 37 47.08 -20.97 -30.55
C GLU A 37 45.61 -21.34 -30.82
N ASN A 38 45.37 -22.38 -31.64
CA ASN A 38 44.02 -22.87 -31.93
C ASN A 38 43.26 -23.37 -30.68
N GLN A 39 43.96 -23.82 -29.62
CA GLN A 39 43.28 -24.21 -28.37
C GLN A 39 42.84 -23.01 -27.53
N LEU A 40 43.48 -21.84 -27.67
CA LEU A 40 43.00 -20.60 -27.06
C LEU A 40 41.80 -20.04 -27.84
N ALA A 41 41.88 -20.01 -29.17
CA ALA A 41 40.77 -19.56 -30.03
C ALA A 41 39.50 -20.43 -29.89
N ALA A 42 39.64 -21.76 -29.75
CA ALA A 42 38.52 -22.67 -29.53
C ALA A 42 37.82 -22.46 -28.17
N ASN A 43 38.59 -22.10 -27.12
CA ASN A 43 38.03 -21.80 -25.80
C ASN A 43 37.30 -20.45 -25.77
N ASP A 44 37.77 -19.45 -26.53
CA ASP A 44 37.09 -18.14 -26.57
C ASP A 44 35.83 -18.15 -27.46
N THR A 45 35.82 -18.93 -28.54
CA THR A 45 34.64 -19.12 -29.40
C THR A 45 33.53 -19.92 -28.71
N THR A 46 33.85 -20.98 -27.97
CA THR A 46 32.85 -21.73 -27.17
C THR A 46 32.28 -20.88 -26.03
N ASN A 47 33.11 -20.09 -25.34
CA ASN A 47 32.67 -19.14 -24.32
C ASN A 47 31.79 -18.03 -24.93
N THR A 48 32.16 -17.52 -26.10
CA THR A 48 31.37 -16.51 -26.86
C THR A 48 30.04 -17.05 -27.34
N HIS A 49 29.97 -18.29 -27.84
CA HIS A 49 28.72 -18.94 -28.22
C HIS A 49 27.79 -19.12 -27.00
N LEU A 50 28.32 -19.61 -25.87
CA LEU A 50 27.56 -19.75 -24.63
C LEU A 50 27.07 -18.40 -24.10
N ARG A 51 27.90 -17.35 -24.14
CA ARG A 51 27.49 -15.98 -23.78
C ARG A 51 26.37 -15.46 -24.68
N ARG A 52 26.46 -15.66 -26.00
CA ARG A 52 25.41 -15.27 -26.96
C ARG A 52 24.10 -16.00 -26.67
N LEU A 53 24.14 -17.32 -26.49
CA LEU A 53 22.97 -18.15 -26.19
C LEU A 53 22.31 -17.75 -24.87
N ILE A 54 23.09 -17.56 -23.80
CA ILE A 54 22.56 -17.08 -22.51
C ILE A 54 21.96 -15.67 -22.66
N SER A 55 22.63 -14.76 -23.38
CA SER A 55 22.15 -13.39 -23.55
C SER A 55 20.85 -13.32 -24.36
N SER A 56 20.77 -14.00 -25.51
CA SER A 56 19.56 -14.06 -26.33
C SER A 56 18.38 -14.66 -25.56
N ASN A 57 18.56 -15.86 -25.00
CA ASN A 57 17.48 -16.56 -24.28
C ASN A 57 17.01 -15.77 -23.04
N TYR A 58 17.93 -15.07 -22.36
CA TYR A 58 17.58 -14.21 -21.23
C TYR A 58 16.86 -12.93 -21.66
N ILE A 59 17.25 -12.31 -22.78
CA ILE A 59 16.58 -11.12 -23.34
C ILE A 59 15.15 -11.47 -23.79
N GLU A 60 14.96 -12.61 -24.46
CA GLU A 60 13.63 -13.11 -24.85
C GLU A 60 12.75 -13.38 -23.63
N TYR A 61 13.25 -14.16 -22.66
CA TYR A 61 12.54 -14.44 -21.41
C TYR A 61 12.19 -13.16 -20.64
N ALA A 62 13.15 -12.23 -20.50
CA ALA A 62 12.92 -10.97 -19.81
C ALA A 62 11.89 -10.11 -20.54
N SER A 63 11.96 -10.00 -21.87
CA SER A 63 11.01 -9.26 -22.69
C SER A 63 9.59 -9.80 -22.53
N TYR A 64 9.43 -11.13 -22.59
CA TYR A 64 8.15 -11.80 -22.36
C TYR A 64 7.61 -11.58 -20.94
N VAL A 65 8.45 -11.72 -19.90
CA VAL A 65 8.01 -11.48 -18.52
C VAL A 65 7.61 -10.02 -18.29
N ILE A 66 8.32 -9.06 -18.90
CA ILE A 66 8.01 -7.63 -18.82
C ILE A 66 6.67 -7.32 -19.49
N LYS A 67 6.51 -7.70 -20.77
CA LYS A 67 5.34 -7.30 -21.59
C LYS A 67 4.10 -8.15 -21.35
N ASP A 68 4.26 -9.47 -21.25
CA ASP A 68 3.15 -10.43 -21.35
C ASP A 68 2.71 -11.03 -20.00
N ARG A 69 3.35 -10.62 -18.90
CA ARG A 69 3.07 -11.19 -17.56
C ARG A 69 3.07 -10.17 -16.41
N ALA A 70 4.14 -9.39 -16.24
CA ALA A 70 4.39 -8.71 -14.97
C ALA A 70 3.81 -7.28 -14.91
N ILE A 71 3.99 -6.49 -15.97
CA ILE A 71 3.64 -5.06 -16.03
C ILE A 71 2.29 -4.90 -16.74
N PRO A 72 1.36 -4.06 -16.25
CA PRO A 72 0.09 -3.77 -16.93
C PRO A 72 0.31 -2.85 -18.15
N GLU A 73 -0.59 -2.94 -19.14
CA GLU A 73 -0.58 -2.05 -20.31
C GLU A 73 -1.47 -0.81 -20.08
N ILE A 74 -1.09 0.35 -20.62
CA ILE A 74 -1.69 1.64 -20.29
C ILE A 74 -3.09 1.88 -20.88
N ARG A 75 -3.43 1.29 -22.03
CA ARG A 75 -4.72 1.51 -22.74
C ARG A 75 -5.90 0.92 -21.98
N ASP A 76 -5.71 -0.27 -21.39
CA ASP A 76 -6.77 -0.95 -20.64
C ASP A 76 -6.46 -1.20 -19.16
N GLY A 77 -5.24 -0.90 -18.70
CA GLY A 77 -4.83 -1.01 -17.29
C GLY A 77 -4.66 -2.43 -16.76
N LEU A 78 -4.71 -3.43 -17.63
CA LEU A 78 -4.73 -4.84 -17.26
C LEU A 78 -3.42 -5.56 -17.63
N LYS A 79 -3.14 -6.61 -16.88
CA LYS A 79 -2.20 -7.66 -17.28
C LYS A 79 -2.91 -8.66 -18.20
N PRO A 80 -2.22 -9.36 -19.11
CA PRO A 80 -2.87 -10.28 -20.06
C PRO A 80 -3.74 -11.37 -19.42
N VAL A 81 -3.37 -11.90 -18.25
CA VAL A 81 -4.22 -12.87 -17.52
C VAL A 81 -5.54 -12.25 -17.05
N GLN A 82 -5.54 -11.00 -16.56
CA GLN A 82 -6.74 -10.29 -16.12
C GLN A 82 -7.65 -9.94 -17.31
N ARG A 83 -7.06 -9.51 -18.44
CA ARG A 83 -7.75 -9.29 -19.72
C ARG A 83 -8.47 -10.56 -20.21
N ARG A 84 -7.78 -11.71 -20.18
CA ARG A 84 -8.31 -13.01 -20.61
C ARG A 84 -9.39 -13.56 -19.68
N ILE A 85 -9.30 -13.30 -18.38
CA ILE A 85 -10.35 -13.61 -17.39
C ILE A 85 -11.61 -12.78 -17.69
N LEU A 86 -11.48 -11.46 -17.85
CA LEU A 86 -12.61 -10.58 -18.16
C LEU A 86 -13.24 -10.90 -19.53
N TRP A 87 -12.44 -11.24 -20.54
CA TRP A 87 -12.93 -11.71 -21.84
C TRP A 87 -13.68 -13.05 -21.75
N SER A 88 -13.18 -13.99 -20.95
CA SER A 88 -13.85 -15.28 -20.73
C SER A 88 -15.18 -15.10 -20.00
N LEU A 89 -15.21 -14.25 -18.96
CA LEU A 89 -16.45 -13.87 -18.28
C LEU A 89 -17.46 -13.20 -19.23
N PHE A 90 -17.01 -12.35 -20.16
CA PHE A 90 -17.87 -11.73 -21.18
C PHE A 90 -18.40 -12.75 -22.21
N LYS A 91 -17.58 -13.73 -22.62
CA LYS A 91 -17.99 -14.80 -23.54
C LYS A 91 -18.94 -15.83 -22.91
N MET A 92 -18.89 -15.98 -21.60
CA MET A 92 -19.76 -16.87 -20.82
C MET A 92 -20.99 -16.16 -20.20
N ASP A 93 -21.21 -14.87 -20.48
CA ASP A 93 -22.26 -14.07 -19.83
C ASP A 93 -23.67 -14.44 -20.33
N ASP A 94 -24.35 -15.31 -19.58
CA ASP A 94 -25.79 -15.57 -19.70
C ASP A 94 -26.63 -14.74 -18.70
N GLY A 95 -25.99 -13.77 -18.04
CA GLY A 95 -26.55 -12.98 -16.94
C GLY A 95 -26.56 -13.68 -15.58
N LYS A 96 -26.17 -14.96 -15.48
CA LYS A 96 -26.14 -15.72 -14.21
C LYS A 96 -24.72 -15.84 -13.64
N PHE A 97 -24.67 -16.26 -12.39
CA PHE A 97 -23.43 -16.64 -11.71
C PHE A 97 -22.85 -17.91 -12.32
N ASN A 98 -21.59 -17.84 -12.75
CA ASN A 98 -20.85 -18.95 -13.35
C ASN A 98 -19.82 -19.51 -12.35
N LYS A 99 -19.68 -20.83 -12.28
CA LYS A 99 -18.66 -21.49 -11.44
C LYS A 99 -17.27 -21.03 -11.83
N VAL A 100 -16.46 -20.61 -10.86
CA VAL A 100 -15.08 -20.13 -11.12
C VAL A 100 -14.24 -21.21 -11.81
N ALA A 101 -14.43 -22.49 -11.48
CA ALA A 101 -13.79 -23.60 -12.18
C ALA A 101 -14.07 -23.61 -13.70
N ASN A 102 -15.31 -23.28 -14.13
CA ASN A 102 -15.67 -23.22 -15.55
C ASN A 102 -15.01 -21.99 -16.21
N ILE A 103 -14.99 -20.85 -15.53
CA ILE A 103 -14.38 -19.61 -16.02
C ILE A 103 -12.87 -19.77 -16.18
N VAL A 104 -12.20 -20.43 -15.23
CA VAL A 104 -10.77 -20.77 -15.31
C VAL A 104 -10.51 -21.71 -16.50
N GLY A 105 -11.27 -22.79 -16.63
CA GLY A 105 -11.14 -23.73 -17.76
C GLY A 105 -11.41 -23.10 -19.13
N HIS A 106 -12.34 -22.14 -19.22
CA HIS A 106 -12.56 -21.34 -20.43
C HIS A 106 -11.38 -20.39 -20.70
N CYS A 107 -10.85 -19.74 -19.66
CA CYS A 107 -9.71 -18.83 -19.77
C CYS A 107 -8.42 -19.53 -20.23
N MET A 108 -8.26 -20.83 -19.98
CA MET A 108 -7.14 -21.62 -20.50
C MET A 108 -7.11 -21.69 -22.05
N GLN A 109 -8.24 -21.47 -22.74
CA GLN A 109 -8.28 -21.35 -24.21
C GLN A 109 -7.53 -20.11 -24.73
N TYR A 110 -7.27 -19.14 -23.86
CA TYR A 110 -6.52 -17.92 -24.16
C TYR A 110 -5.19 -17.85 -23.40
N HIS A 111 -5.11 -18.44 -22.20
CA HIS A 111 -3.96 -18.35 -21.31
C HIS A 111 -3.31 -19.74 -21.11
N PRO A 112 -2.24 -20.08 -21.86
CA PRO A 112 -1.60 -21.39 -21.84
C PRO A 112 -0.65 -21.56 -20.64
N HIS A 113 -1.16 -21.32 -19.43
CA HIS A 113 -0.48 -21.48 -18.15
C HIS A 113 -1.41 -22.25 -17.19
N GLY A 114 -0.92 -22.55 -15.98
CA GLY A 114 -1.71 -23.31 -14.99
C GLY A 114 -3.02 -22.65 -14.59
N ASP A 115 -3.96 -23.47 -14.14
CA ASP A 115 -5.27 -23.07 -13.60
C ASP A 115 -5.16 -22.21 -12.33
N ALA A 116 -4.22 -22.55 -11.43
CA ALA A 116 -4.02 -21.84 -10.17
C ALA A 116 -3.68 -20.34 -10.35
N PRO A 117 -2.70 -19.92 -11.19
CA PRO A 117 -2.48 -18.50 -11.50
C PRO A 117 -3.70 -17.76 -12.07
N ILE A 118 -4.56 -18.43 -12.85
CA ILE A 118 -5.78 -17.85 -13.40
C ILE A 118 -6.83 -17.67 -12.28
N TYR A 119 -6.99 -18.69 -11.42
CA TYR A 119 -7.84 -18.66 -10.23
C TYR A 119 -7.44 -17.54 -9.26
N GLU A 120 -6.15 -17.44 -8.92
CA GLU A 120 -5.61 -16.39 -8.05
C GLU A 120 -5.83 -14.99 -8.63
N ALA A 121 -5.59 -14.81 -9.94
CA ALA A 121 -5.83 -13.54 -10.62
C ALA A 121 -7.34 -13.17 -10.66
N LEU A 122 -8.24 -14.16 -10.82
CA LEU A 122 -9.69 -13.96 -10.81
C LEU A 122 -10.18 -13.58 -9.42
N VAL A 123 -9.76 -14.31 -8.38
CA VAL A 123 -10.08 -14.01 -6.98
C VAL A 123 -9.56 -12.62 -6.59
N GLY A 124 -8.31 -12.30 -6.95
CA GLY A 124 -7.72 -10.98 -6.71
C GLY A 124 -8.49 -9.85 -7.38
N LEU A 125 -8.97 -10.05 -8.62
CA LEU A 125 -9.77 -9.07 -9.36
C LEU A 125 -11.21 -8.95 -8.83
N ALA A 126 -11.82 -10.04 -8.38
CA ALA A 126 -13.13 -10.03 -7.73
C ALA A 126 -13.10 -9.36 -6.34
N ASN A 127 -11.99 -9.47 -5.61
CA ASN A 127 -11.77 -8.75 -4.35
C ASN A 127 -11.38 -7.28 -4.54
N LYS A 128 -11.38 -6.75 -5.78
CA LYS A 128 -11.41 -5.31 -6.05
C LYS A 128 -12.83 -4.73 -6.15
N GLU A 129 -13.85 -5.59 -6.19
CA GLU A 129 -15.29 -5.23 -6.12
C GLU A 129 -15.80 -4.31 -7.25
N LEU A 130 -14.96 -4.06 -8.27
CA LEU A 130 -15.17 -3.06 -9.32
C LEU A 130 -15.90 -3.59 -10.56
N PHE A 131 -15.56 -4.79 -11.03
CA PHE A 131 -16.06 -5.34 -12.30
C PHE A 131 -16.74 -6.71 -12.19
N ILE A 132 -16.50 -7.43 -11.10
CA ILE A 132 -16.92 -8.82 -10.92
C ILE A 132 -17.79 -8.90 -9.68
N GLU A 133 -19.03 -9.35 -9.86
CA GLU A 133 -19.89 -9.80 -8.76
C GLU A 133 -19.47 -11.22 -8.34
N LYS A 134 -19.46 -11.48 -7.03
CA LYS A 134 -18.88 -12.67 -6.41
C LYS A 134 -19.88 -13.35 -5.47
N GLN A 135 -19.96 -14.67 -5.53
CA GLN A 135 -20.85 -15.49 -4.69
C GLN A 135 -20.07 -16.67 -4.07
N GLY A 136 -20.18 -16.82 -2.74
CA GLY A 136 -19.39 -17.74 -1.93
C GLY A 136 -18.16 -17.08 -1.29
N ASN A 137 -17.31 -17.86 -0.61
CA ASN A 137 -16.15 -17.34 0.11
C ASN A 137 -14.94 -17.07 -0.83
N PHE A 138 -14.76 -15.81 -1.22
CA PHE A 138 -13.61 -15.32 -2.00
C PHE A 138 -12.38 -14.97 -1.14
N GLY A 139 -12.33 -15.41 0.12
CA GLY A 139 -11.31 -15.00 1.08
C GLY A 139 -11.62 -13.64 1.68
N ASN A 140 -10.78 -13.19 2.61
CA ASN A 140 -11.00 -11.95 3.36
C ASN A 140 -9.73 -11.08 3.38
N ILE A 141 -9.85 -9.85 2.87
CA ILE A 141 -8.76 -8.87 2.78
C ILE A 141 -8.30 -8.34 4.14
N PHE A 142 -9.08 -8.57 5.20
CA PHE A 142 -8.77 -8.11 6.56
C PHE A 142 -8.03 -9.16 7.38
N THR A 143 -8.43 -10.43 7.34
CA THR A 143 -7.78 -11.52 8.10
C THR A 143 -6.65 -12.19 7.31
N GLY A 144 -6.69 -12.14 5.97
CA GLY A 144 -5.77 -12.89 5.10
C GLY A 144 -6.30 -14.26 4.68
N ASP A 145 -7.53 -14.64 5.07
CA ASP A 145 -8.16 -15.91 4.72
C ASP A 145 -8.16 -16.16 3.20
N ALA A 146 -7.74 -17.36 2.80
CA ALA A 146 -7.72 -17.78 1.40
C ALA A 146 -9.13 -18.07 0.86
N ALA A 147 -9.33 -17.84 -0.44
CA ALA A 147 -10.58 -18.16 -1.13
C ALA A 147 -10.87 -19.66 -1.18
N ALA A 148 -12.15 -20.03 -1.04
CA ALA A 148 -12.60 -21.40 -1.16
C ALA A 148 -12.50 -21.89 -2.60
N ALA A 149 -11.98 -23.12 -2.78
CA ALA A 149 -11.62 -23.69 -4.08
C ALA A 149 -12.69 -23.50 -5.17
N ALA A 150 -12.24 -23.23 -6.40
CA ALA A 150 -13.00 -22.78 -7.59
C ALA A 150 -14.32 -23.50 -7.94
N ARG A 151 -14.57 -24.71 -7.39
CA ARG A 151 -15.82 -25.47 -7.53
C ARG A 151 -16.95 -24.98 -6.61
N TYR A 152 -16.61 -24.31 -5.51
CA TYR A 152 -17.59 -23.82 -4.51
C TYR A 152 -18.02 -22.37 -4.76
N ILE A 153 -17.15 -21.56 -5.37
CA ILE A 153 -17.39 -20.13 -5.61
C ILE A 153 -17.82 -19.84 -7.05
N GLU A 154 -18.54 -18.74 -7.22
CA GLU A 154 -19.14 -18.30 -8.49
C GLU A 154 -18.90 -16.80 -8.74
N ALA A 155 -18.83 -16.41 -10.01
CA ALA A 155 -18.59 -15.04 -10.45
C ALA A 155 -19.40 -14.68 -11.71
N ARG A 156 -19.65 -13.39 -11.92
CA ARG A 156 -20.15 -12.81 -13.18
C ARG A 156 -19.70 -11.36 -13.36
N LEU A 157 -19.77 -10.82 -14.58
CA LEU A 157 -19.56 -9.38 -14.80
C LEU A 157 -20.73 -8.57 -14.26
N ASN A 158 -20.44 -7.46 -13.59
CA ASN A 158 -21.43 -6.46 -13.21
C ASN A 158 -21.82 -5.56 -14.40
N ALA A 159 -22.85 -4.72 -14.22
CA ALA A 159 -23.32 -3.81 -15.27
C ALA A 159 -22.24 -2.81 -15.72
N LEU A 160 -21.49 -2.23 -14.77
CA LEU A 160 -20.41 -1.28 -15.03
C LEU A 160 -19.36 -1.87 -15.99
N ALA A 161 -18.89 -3.09 -15.72
CA ALA A 161 -17.89 -3.76 -16.56
C ALA A 161 -18.35 -3.93 -18.00
N LYS A 162 -19.63 -4.29 -18.21
CA LYS A 162 -20.23 -4.48 -19.53
C LYS A 162 -20.31 -3.16 -20.30
N GLU A 163 -20.59 -2.06 -19.62
CA GLU A 163 -20.68 -0.71 -20.22
C GLU A 163 -19.32 -0.10 -20.55
N VAL A 164 -18.30 -0.30 -19.69
CA VAL A 164 -17.02 0.43 -19.77
C VAL A 164 -15.83 -0.36 -20.31
N LEU A 165 -15.91 -1.69 -20.49
CA LEU A 165 -14.78 -2.50 -20.95
C LEU A 165 -14.98 -3.19 -22.30
N PHE A 166 -16.21 -3.31 -22.81
CA PHE A 166 -16.50 -4.15 -23.98
C PHE A 166 -17.31 -3.40 -25.05
N ASN A 167 -16.76 -3.30 -26.26
CA ASN A 167 -17.55 -3.00 -27.45
C ASN A 167 -16.93 -3.68 -28.69
N SER A 168 -17.62 -4.70 -29.21
CA SER A 168 -17.23 -5.48 -30.39
C SER A 168 -16.96 -4.66 -31.66
N ASP A 169 -17.53 -3.45 -31.78
CA ASP A 169 -17.38 -2.59 -32.96
C ASP A 169 -16.03 -1.84 -33.01
N ILE A 170 -15.36 -1.71 -31.86
CA ILE A 170 -14.08 -0.98 -31.71
C ILE A 170 -12.96 -1.81 -31.07
N THR A 171 -13.26 -2.99 -30.51
CA THR A 171 -12.25 -3.93 -30.03
C THR A 171 -11.41 -4.48 -31.17
N GLU A 172 -10.09 -4.36 -31.06
CA GLU A 172 -9.14 -4.97 -31.98
C GLU A 172 -8.80 -6.40 -31.51
N PHE A 173 -8.89 -7.36 -32.43
CA PHE A 173 -8.78 -8.79 -32.14
C PHE A 173 -7.50 -9.40 -32.72
N THR A 174 -6.85 -10.25 -31.93
CA THR A 174 -5.80 -11.17 -32.36
C THR A 174 -6.29 -12.61 -32.20
N ASP A 175 -5.65 -13.55 -32.90
CA ASP A 175 -5.93 -14.98 -32.74
C ASP A 175 -5.29 -15.51 -31.43
N SER A 176 -5.86 -16.57 -30.86
CA SER A 176 -5.34 -17.26 -29.67
C SER A 176 -4.02 -17.96 -29.95
N TYR A 177 -3.31 -18.36 -28.89
CA TYR A 177 -2.02 -19.07 -28.98
C TYR A 177 -2.08 -20.39 -29.77
N ASP A 178 -3.27 -20.97 -29.97
CA ASP A 178 -3.53 -22.18 -30.75
C ASP A 178 -4.27 -21.90 -32.08
N GLY A 179 -4.53 -20.63 -32.41
CA GLY A 179 -5.23 -20.18 -33.63
C GLY A 179 -6.72 -20.53 -33.71
N ARG A 180 -7.33 -21.11 -32.66
CA ARG A 180 -8.72 -21.57 -32.70
C ARG A 180 -9.77 -20.53 -32.32
N ASN A 181 -9.37 -19.53 -31.53
CA ASN A 181 -10.24 -18.49 -31.00
C ASN A 181 -9.68 -17.10 -31.31
N LYS A 182 -10.49 -16.05 -31.11
CA LYS A 182 -10.04 -14.66 -31.10
C LYS A 182 -10.12 -14.06 -29.70
N GLU A 183 -9.12 -13.28 -29.33
CA GLU A 183 -9.05 -12.51 -28.10
C GLU A 183 -8.81 -11.02 -28.35
N PRO A 184 -9.30 -10.13 -27.48
CA PRO A 184 -9.01 -8.71 -27.56
C PRO A 184 -7.51 -8.48 -27.31
N LEU A 185 -6.86 -7.75 -28.22
CA LEU A 185 -5.47 -7.33 -28.02
C LEU A 185 -5.38 -6.44 -26.76
N TYR A 186 -6.32 -5.50 -26.66
CA TYR A 186 -6.65 -4.68 -25.48
C TYR A 186 -8.17 -4.53 -25.39
N LEU A 187 -8.70 -4.34 -24.18
CA LEU A 187 -10.10 -3.94 -24.01
C LEU A 187 -10.26 -2.43 -24.26
N PRO A 188 -11.32 -1.96 -24.95
CA PRO A 188 -11.59 -0.52 -25.15
C PRO A 188 -12.09 0.13 -23.84
N ALA A 189 -11.20 0.25 -22.86
CA ALA A 189 -11.52 0.72 -21.52
C ALA A 189 -11.92 2.20 -21.51
N LYS A 190 -13.18 2.47 -21.14
CA LYS A 190 -13.77 3.81 -21.09
C LYS A 190 -13.48 4.56 -19.79
N ILE A 191 -12.78 3.94 -18.85
CA ILE A 191 -12.39 4.51 -17.56
C ILE A 191 -10.93 4.12 -17.20
N PRO A 192 -10.23 4.84 -16.30
CA PRO A 192 -8.81 4.60 -15.99
C PRO A 192 -8.58 3.38 -15.08
N VAL A 193 -8.92 2.19 -15.59
CA VAL A 193 -8.86 0.88 -14.91
C VAL A 193 -7.60 0.70 -14.06
N ILE A 194 -6.44 1.13 -14.56
CA ILE A 194 -5.15 0.95 -13.91
C ILE A 194 -5.06 1.64 -12.53
N LEU A 195 -5.69 2.81 -12.39
CA LEU A 195 -5.75 3.58 -11.15
C LEU A 195 -6.84 3.06 -10.22
N LEU A 196 -7.95 2.55 -10.78
CA LEU A 196 -9.08 2.04 -10.01
C LEU A 196 -8.75 0.69 -9.36
N VAL A 197 -8.17 -0.24 -10.14
CA VAL A 197 -7.80 -1.58 -9.68
C VAL A 197 -6.58 -1.50 -8.76
N GLY A 198 -5.54 -0.75 -9.13
CA GLY A 198 -4.23 -0.79 -8.47
C GLY A 198 -3.50 -2.12 -8.74
N GLN A 199 -2.24 -2.04 -9.15
CA GLN A 199 -1.48 -3.16 -9.70
C GLN A 199 -0.07 -3.24 -9.09
N GLU A 200 0.36 -4.44 -8.71
CA GLU A 200 1.75 -4.71 -8.33
C GLU A 200 2.39 -5.72 -9.27
N GLY A 201 3.65 -5.53 -9.64
CA GLY A 201 4.37 -6.42 -10.54
C GLY A 201 5.88 -6.36 -10.35
N ILE A 202 6.53 -7.51 -10.51
CA ILE A 202 7.99 -7.68 -10.45
C ILE A 202 8.41 -8.36 -11.74
N ALA A 203 9.36 -7.75 -12.45
CA ALA A 203 9.95 -8.27 -13.68
C ALA A 203 11.49 -8.19 -13.60
N PRO A 204 12.25 -8.83 -14.50
CA PRO A 204 13.70 -8.74 -14.52
C PRO A 204 14.18 -7.28 -14.57
N GLY A 205 14.87 -6.85 -13.50
CA GLY A 205 15.43 -5.50 -13.36
C GLY A 205 14.45 -4.37 -13.02
N MET A 206 13.13 -4.62 -12.89
CA MET A 206 12.13 -3.55 -12.70
C MET A 206 10.92 -3.99 -11.87
N THR A 207 10.26 -3.02 -11.22
CA THR A 207 9.01 -3.25 -10.48
C THR A 207 8.00 -2.15 -10.78
N THR A 208 6.72 -2.49 -10.63
CA THR A 208 5.59 -1.56 -10.65
C THR A 208 4.76 -1.73 -9.39
N ARG A 209 4.31 -0.62 -8.81
CA ARG A 209 3.38 -0.56 -7.67
C ARG A 209 2.51 0.67 -7.86
N ILE A 210 1.31 0.42 -8.38
CA ILE A 210 0.28 1.40 -8.68
C ILE A 210 -0.80 1.26 -7.61
N LEU A 211 -1.01 2.30 -6.81
CA LEU A 211 -2.00 2.29 -5.73
C LEU A 211 -3.42 2.50 -6.30
N SER A 212 -4.43 1.88 -5.68
CA SER A 212 -5.84 2.07 -6.05
C SER A 212 -6.31 3.48 -5.70
N HIS A 213 -7.28 4.01 -6.44
CA HIS A 213 -7.86 5.35 -6.33
C HIS A 213 -9.39 5.27 -6.35
N ASN A 214 -10.06 6.29 -5.79
CA ASN A 214 -11.51 6.29 -5.73
C ASN A 214 -12.15 6.45 -7.12
N PHE A 215 -13.19 5.65 -7.40
CA PHE A 215 -13.92 5.64 -8.67
C PHE A 215 -14.49 7.01 -9.05
N ARG A 216 -15.08 7.72 -8.09
CA ARG A 216 -15.68 9.03 -8.32
C ARG A 216 -14.62 10.07 -8.65
N GLU A 217 -13.59 10.16 -7.80
CA GLU A 217 -12.51 11.15 -7.94
C GLU A 217 -11.78 10.99 -9.28
N VAL A 218 -11.50 9.75 -9.70
CA VAL A 218 -10.87 9.45 -10.98
C VAL A 218 -11.71 9.96 -12.16
N LEU A 219 -13.03 9.76 -12.14
CA LEU A 219 -13.95 10.27 -13.18
C LEU A 219 -14.05 11.81 -13.15
N GLU A 220 -14.11 12.41 -11.95
CA GLU A 220 -14.11 13.86 -11.77
C GLU A 220 -12.81 14.50 -12.27
N ALA A 221 -11.66 13.82 -12.13
CA ALA A 221 -10.38 14.24 -12.70
C ALA A 221 -10.35 14.15 -14.24
N GLN A 222 -10.99 13.15 -14.85
CA GLN A 222 -11.17 13.10 -16.32
C GLN A 222 -12.03 14.29 -16.80
N VAL A 223 -13.11 14.60 -16.08
CA VAL A 223 -13.98 15.76 -16.38
C VAL A 223 -13.22 17.08 -16.24
N ALA A 224 -12.44 17.25 -15.17
CA ALA A 224 -11.58 18.41 -14.96
C ALA A 224 -10.56 18.58 -16.10
N TYR A 225 -9.87 17.50 -16.49
CA TYR A 225 -8.94 17.54 -17.62
C TYR A 225 -9.63 17.96 -18.93
N LEU A 226 -10.83 17.45 -19.23
CA LEU A 226 -11.58 17.84 -20.43
C LEU A 226 -12.00 19.31 -20.43
N LYS A 227 -12.25 19.90 -19.25
CA LYS A 227 -12.52 21.34 -19.04
C LYS A 227 -11.25 22.21 -19.07
N GLY A 228 -10.06 21.61 -18.94
CA GLY A 228 -8.78 22.33 -18.81
C GLY A 228 -8.48 22.78 -17.37
N GLU A 229 -9.20 22.24 -16.39
CA GLU A 229 -9.04 22.51 -14.97
C GLU A 229 -7.85 21.72 -14.38
N LYS A 230 -7.29 22.21 -13.27
CA LYS A 230 -6.30 21.45 -12.50
C LYS A 230 -7.01 20.44 -11.60
N PHE A 231 -6.46 19.23 -11.53
CA PHE A 231 -6.90 18.18 -10.61
C PHE A 231 -5.70 17.67 -9.80
N GLN A 232 -5.99 17.01 -8.70
CA GLN A 232 -5.07 16.15 -7.95
C GLN A 232 -5.82 14.85 -7.61
N LEU A 233 -5.10 13.75 -7.51
CA LEU A 233 -5.65 12.45 -7.16
C LEU A 233 -4.77 11.80 -6.10
N PHE A 234 -5.43 11.15 -5.13
CA PHE A 234 -4.79 10.46 -4.04
C PHE A 234 -5.36 9.04 -3.91
N PRO A 235 -4.57 8.07 -3.39
CA PRO A 235 -5.04 6.70 -3.26
C PRO A 235 -6.32 6.55 -2.41
N ASP A 236 -7.05 5.47 -2.63
CA ASP A 236 -8.19 5.03 -1.81
C ASP A 236 -8.16 3.50 -1.75
N PHE A 237 -8.42 2.92 -0.58
CA PHE A 237 -8.21 1.50 -0.32
C PHE A 237 -9.44 0.84 0.29
N LEU A 238 -9.69 -0.42 -0.10
CA LEU A 238 -10.88 -1.15 0.36
C LEU A 238 -10.90 -1.37 1.89
N GLN A 239 -9.73 -1.40 2.54
CA GLN A 239 -9.61 -1.51 4.00
C GLN A 239 -9.77 -0.18 4.76
N GLY A 240 -9.89 0.95 4.08
CA GLY A 240 -9.94 2.28 4.71
C GLY A 240 -8.57 2.73 5.23
N GLY A 241 -8.48 3.03 6.53
CA GLY A 241 -7.28 3.52 7.20
C GLY A 241 -7.05 5.01 7.00
N VAL A 242 -6.09 5.56 7.75
CA VAL A 242 -5.64 6.96 7.61
C VAL A 242 -4.32 6.98 6.85
N MET A 243 -4.17 7.86 5.87
CA MET A 243 -2.91 8.03 5.14
C MET A 243 -2.41 9.47 5.09
N ASN A 244 -1.09 9.61 5.06
CA ASN A 244 -0.38 10.83 4.73
C ASN A 244 0.18 10.75 3.31
N VAL A 245 -0.10 11.78 2.50
CA VAL A 245 0.24 11.85 1.07
C VAL A 245 1.30 12.90 0.72
N ALA A 246 1.91 13.55 1.72
CA ALA A 246 2.84 14.67 1.50
C ALA A 246 4.05 14.31 0.60
N GLU A 247 4.47 13.03 0.61
CA GLU A 247 5.55 12.51 -0.23
C GLU A 247 5.06 11.68 -1.44
N TYR A 248 3.77 11.70 -1.78
CA TYR A 248 3.20 10.80 -2.82
C TYR A 248 3.74 11.08 -4.23
N SER A 249 4.08 12.34 -4.53
CA SER A 249 4.72 12.77 -5.78
C SER A 249 4.02 12.27 -7.05
N ASP A 250 2.71 12.52 -7.17
CA ASP A 250 1.87 12.18 -8.34
C ASP A 250 2.01 10.70 -8.78
N GLY A 251 2.16 9.79 -7.81
CA GLY A 251 2.28 8.35 -8.04
C GLY A 251 3.69 7.77 -7.97
N ASN A 252 4.75 8.58 -7.91
CA ASN A 252 6.14 8.09 -7.97
C ASN A 252 6.98 8.34 -6.70
N GLY A 253 6.34 8.69 -5.59
CA GLY A 253 6.95 8.87 -4.28
C GLY A 253 6.57 7.79 -3.27
N LYS A 254 6.18 8.19 -2.05
CA LYS A 254 5.69 7.28 -1.00
C LYS A 254 4.53 7.89 -0.22
N ILE A 255 3.64 7.04 0.28
CA ILE A 255 2.67 7.41 1.31
C ILE A 255 3.06 6.77 2.65
N THR A 256 2.47 7.25 3.74
CA THR A 256 2.49 6.53 5.03
C THR A 256 1.05 6.23 5.42
N ILE A 257 0.74 4.98 5.73
CA ILE A 257 -0.60 4.52 6.13
C ILE A 257 -0.55 4.10 7.60
N ARG A 258 -1.53 4.55 8.38
CA ARG A 258 -1.70 4.26 9.80
C ARG A 258 -2.98 3.47 10.08
N ALA A 259 -2.89 2.61 11.09
CA ALA A 259 -4.04 1.98 11.73
C ALA A 259 -4.85 3.03 12.49
N LYS A 260 -6.18 2.92 12.49
CA LYS A 260 -7.04 3.78 13.32
C LYS A 260 -7.21 3.10 14.68
N VAL A 261 -6.76 3.76 15.74
CA VAL A 261 -6.68 3.16 17.09
C VAL A 261 -7.34 4.05 18.13
N GLU A 262 -8.37 3.52 18.78
CA GLU A 262 -9.08 4.17 19.88
C GLU A 262 -8.41 3.82 21.23
N ILE A 263 -8.42 4.74 22.19
CA ILE A 263 -7.96 4.47 23.57
C ILE A 263 -9.17 4.43 24.49
N ASP A 264 -9.50 3.24 24.99
CA ASP A 264 -10.56 3.02 25.98
C ASP A 264 -9.95 2.73 27.37
N GLY A 265 -9.77 3.79 28.16
CA GLY A 265 -9.24 3.75 29.52
C GLY A 265 -7.80 3.27 29.64
N ARG A 266 -7.58 1.95 29.49
CA ARG A 266 -6.26 1.33 29.34
C ARG A 266 -6.10 0.46 28.09
N ARG A 267 -7.18 0.15 27.36
CA ARG A 267 -7.14 -0.63 26.12
C ARG A 267 -6.76 0.27 24.96
N LEU A 268 -6.08 -0.30 23.97
CA LEU A 268 -5.93 0.27 22.64
C LEU A 268 -6.70 -0.64 21.69
N ILE A 269 -7.71 -0.11 21.00
CA ILE A 269 -8.61 -0.88 20.14
C ILE A 269 -8.36 -0.46 18.69
N ILE A 270 -7.84 -1.38 17.87
CA ILE A 270 -7.60 -1.13 16.45
C ILE A 270 -8.90 -1.35 15.69
N ARG A 271 -9.39 -0.29 15.04
CA ARG A 271 -10.66 -0.25 14.26
C ARG A 271 -10.47 -0.38 12.75
N GLU A 272 -9.32 0.07 12.26
CA GLU A 272 -8.96 0.03 10.84
C GLU A 272 -7.48 -0.32 10.74
N ILE A 273 -7.09 -1.20 9.79
CA ILE A 273 -5.70 -1.59 9.55
C ILE A 273 -5.15 -0.89 8.29
N PRO A 274 -3.82 -0.68 8.18
CA PRO A 274 -3.22 -0.19 6.96
C PRO A 274 -3.49 -1.13 5.78
N ALA A 275 -3.85 -0.56 4.63
CA ALA A 275 -4.33 -1.29 3.45
C ALA A 275 -3.35 -2.31 2.79
N MET A 276 -2.13 -2.47 3.32
CA MET A 276 -1.13 -3.42 2.85
C MET A 276 -0.78 -4.51 3.89
N THR A 277 -1.59 -4.64 4.96
CA THR A 277 -1.54 -5.74 5.93
C THR A 277 -2.93 -6.35 6.15
N ASP A 278 -2.93 -7.55 6.73
CA ASP A 278 -4.06 -8.21 7.39
C ASP A 278 -3.85 -8.19 8.92
N THR A 279 -4.84 -8.67 9.68
CA THR A 279 -4.79 -8.76 11.15
C THR A 279 -3.71 -9.73 11.62
N GLU A 280 -3.53 -10.88 10.97
CA GLU A 280 -2.48 -11.85 11.33
C GLU A 280 -1.07 -11.24 11.27
N LYS A 281 -0.69 -10.60 10.15
CA LYS A 281 0.61 -9.94 10.02
C LYS A 281 0.76 -8.78 10.99
N LEU A 282 -0.30 -8.02 11.23
CA LEU A 282 -0.29 -6.90 12.18
C LEU A 282 -0.07 -7.38 13.62
N ILE A 283 -0.79 -8.41 14.05
CA ILE A 283 -0.64 -9.03 15.38
C ILE A 283 0.77 -9.62 15.52
N ALA A 284 1.24 -10.41 14.55
CA ALA A 284 2.59 -10.95 14.54
C ALA A 284 3.67 -9.85 14.57
N SER A 285 3.42 -8.67 14.00
CA SER A 285 4.29 -7.50 14.10
C SER A 285 4.34 -6.92 15.53
N ILE A 286 3.18 -6.81 16.19
CA ILE A 286 3.07 -6.36 17.58
C ILE A 286 3.76 -7.35 18.53
N GLU A 287 3.54 -8.65 18.37
CA GLU A 287 4.23 -9.70 19.12
C GLU A 287 5.75 -9.64 18.91
N LYS A 288 6.21 -9.48 17.67
CA LYS A 288 7.63 -9.35 17.31
C LYS A 288 8.28 -8.11 17.94
N ALA A 289 7.54 -7.02 18.09
CA ALA A 289 7.99 -5.83 18.83
C ALA A 289 8.02 -6.06 20.36
N ALA A 290 7.02 -6.76 20.92
CA ALA A 290 6.96 -7.12 22.33
C ALA A 290 8.08 -8.11 22.74
N ASN A 291 8.32 -9.14 21.94
CA ASN A 291 9.41 -10.12 22.10
C ASN A 291 10.79 -9.46 22.00
N LYS A 292 10.95 -8.47 21.11
CA LYS A 292 12.14 -7.59 21.05
C LYS A 292 12.22 -6.57 22.21
N ASN A 293 11.30 -6.63 23.18
CA ASN A 293 11.18 -5.71 24.32
C ASN A 293 11.03 -4.22 23.92
N LYS A 294 10.54 -3.93 22.71
CA LYS A 294 10.26 -2.56 22.24
C LYS A 294 8.97 -2.00 22.82
N ILE A 295 7.96 -2.86 22.94
CA ILE A 295 6.65 -2.56 23.50
C ILE A 295 6.42 -3.49 24.70
N LYS A 296 5.59 -3.05 25.66
CA LYS A 296 5.21 -3.86 26.83
C LYS A 296 3.69 -3.98 26.92
N ILE A 297 3.21 -5.10 26.41
CA ILE A 297 1.82 -5.54 26.41
C ILE A 297 1.59 -6.63 27.48
N ALA A 298 0.34 -6.79 27.90
CA ALA A 298 -0.15 -7.87 28.76
C ALA A 298 -0.86 -8.96 27.93
N SER A 299 -1.61 -8.54 26.90
CA SER A 299 -2.35 -9.41 25.98
C SER A 299 -2.58 -8.69 24.65
N ILE A 300 -2.82 -9.49 23.60
CA ILE A 300 -3.49 -9.09 22.36
C ILE A 300 -4.68 -10.04 22.22
N ASN A 301 -5.86 -9.52 21.90
CA ASN A 301 -7.03 -10.32 21.54
C ASN A 301 -7.51 -9.85 20.17
N ASP A 302 -7.79 -10.77 19.24
CA ASP A 302 -8.49 -10.46 17.99
C ASP A 302 -9.97 -10.82 18.15
N TYR A 303 -10.84 -9.84 17.98
CA TYR A 303 -12.30 -9.95 17.96
C TYR A 303 -12.88 -9.59 16.58
N THR A 304 -12.04 -9.54 15.54
CA THR A 304 -12.43 -9.22 14.17
C THR A 304 -13.49 -10.18 13.64
N ALA A 305 -14.58 -9.60 13.13
CA ALA A 305 -15.71 -10.30 12.50
C ALA A 305 -16.11 -9.56 11.21
N GLU A 306 -17.31 -9.00 11.14
CA GLU A 306 -17.71 -8.06 10.06
C GLU A 306 -16.92 -6.73 10.10
N ARG A 307 -16.33 -6.41 11.25
CA ARG A 307 -15.49 -5.23 11.49
C ARG A 307 -14.23 -5.66 12.22
N ILE A 308 -13.16 -4.87 12.05
CA ILE A 308 -11.90 -5.09 12.75
C ILE A 308 -12.03 -4.65 14.21
N GLU A 309 -11.61 -5.50 15.13
CA GLU A 309 -11.48 -5.16 16.55
C GLU A 309 -10.32 -5.95 17.17
N ILE A 310 -9.11 -5.36 17.14
CA ILE A 310 -7.94 -5.94 17.83
C ILE A 310 -7.71 -5.17 19.12
N GLU A 311 -7.91 -5.81 20.28
CA GLU A 311 -7.63 -5.24 21.59
C GLU A 311 -6.16 -5.49 21.97
N VAL A 312 -5.38 -4.41 22.12
CA VAL A 312 -4.00 -4.43 22.64
C VAL A 312 -3.99 -3.83 24.05
N LEU A 313 -3.70 -4.65 25.06
CA LEU A 313 -3.66 -4.21 26.46
C LEU A 313 -2.21 -3.96 26.91
N PRO A 314 -1.82 -2.75 27.35
CA PRO A 314 -0.50 -2.47 27.90
C PRO A 314 -0.26 -3.19 29.24
N ALA A 315 1.00 -3.56 29.48
CA ALA A 315 1.45 -4.11 30.76
C ALA A 315 1.13 -3.14 31.93
N ARG A 316 0.93 -3.69 33.14
CA ARG A 316 0.63 -2.89 34.33
C ARG A 316 1.74 -1.83 34.56
N GLY A 317 1.35 -0.58 34.78
CA GLY A 317 2.27 0.56 34.94
C GLY A 317 2.68 1.26 33.64
N TYR A 318 2.28 0.77 32.46
CA TYR A 318 2.52 1.45 31.18
C TYR A 318 1.32 2.32 30.78
N ASN A 319 1.62 3.55 30.34
CA ASN A 319 0.64 4.54 29.88
C ASN A 319 0.19 4.18 28.43
N PRO A 320 -1.13 4.22 28.12
CA PRO A 320 -1.64 3.83 26.80
C PRO A 320 -1.14 4.70 25.65
N GLU A 321 -1.06 6.02 25.81
CA GLU A 321 -0.67 6.96 24.76
C GLU A 321 0.78 6.71 24.29
N LYS A 322 1.69 6.41 25.24
CA LYS A 322 3.06 6.01 24.96
C LYS A 322 3.13 4.63 24.31
N THR A 323 2.23 3.71 24.65
CA THR A 323 2.10 2.44 23.92
C THR A 323 1.56 2.66 22.50
N LEU A 324 0.62 3.58 22.27
CA LEU A 324 0.11 3.93 20.93
C LEU A 324 1.25 4.46 20.04
N LYS A 325 2.01 5.43 20.55
CA LYS A 325 3.18 5.97 19.84
C LYS A 325 4.28 4.92 19.64
N ALA A 326 4.40 3.94 20.53
CA ALA A 326 5.31 2.80 20.35
C ALA A 326 4.81 1.79 19.29
N LEU A 327 3.50 1.55 19.17
CA LEU A 327 2.92 0.75 18.09
C LEU A 327 3.25 1.39 16.73
N TYR A 328 2.86 2.66 16.51
CA TYR A 328 3.19 3.41 15.29
C TYR A 328 4.70 3.56 15.00
N MET A 329 5.58 3.28 15.97
CA MET A 329 7.03 3.37 15.78
C MET A 329 7.72 2.01 15.50
N TYR A 330 7.17 0.91 16.01
CA TYR A 330 7.84 -0.39 16.05
C TYR A 330 7.05 -1.54 15.40
N THR A 331 5.81 -1.32 14.99
CA THR A 331 4.93 -2.33 14.38
C THR A 331 4.33 -1.81 13.08
N ASP A 332 3.72 -2.72 12.32
CA ASP A 332 3.03 -2.40 11.07
C ASP A 332 1.70 -1.63 11.29
N CYS A 333 1.44 -1.11 12.50
CA CYS A 333 0.39 -0.12 12.77
C CYS A 333 0.65 1.23 12.08
N SER A 334 1.88 1.49 11.62
CA SER A 334 2.21 2.64 10.76
C SER A 334 3.31 2.22 9.78
N MET A 335 2.99 2.20 8.49
CA MET A 335 3.87 1.68 7.44
C MET A 335 4.02 2.67 6.28
N SER A 336 5.21 2.74 5.68
CA SER A 336 5.44 3.57 4.49
C SER A 336 5.42 2.71 3.23
N VAL A 337 4.54 3.07 2.29
CA VAL A 337 4.32 2.35 1.03
C VAL A 337 4.87 3.22 -0.10
N LYS A 338 5.97 2.78 -0.72
CA LYS A 338 6.49 3.41 -1.94
C LYS A 338 5.53 3.13 -3.11
N SER A 339 5.15 4.16 -3.84
CA SER A 339 4.47 4.06 -5.14
C SER A 339 5.49 4.20 -6.27
N SER A 340 5.28 3.50 -7.38
CA SER A 340 6.20 3.50 -8.53
C SER A 340 5.43 3.02 -9.76
N ILE A 341 4.93 3.96 -10.55
CA ILE A 341 4.03 3.67 -11.67
C ILE A 341 4.86 3.41 -12.92
N LEU A 342 5.06 2.12 -13.21
CA LEU A 342 5.66 1.63 -14.44
C LEU A 342 4.61 0.84 -15.22
N VAL A 343 4.42 1.18 -16.50
CA VAL A 343 3.40 0.61 -17.40
C VAL A 343 4.02 0.22 -18.72
N ILE A 344 3.39 -0.69 -19.47
CA ILE A 344 3.70 -0.86 -20.89
C ILE A 344 2.91 0.18 -21.69
N LYS A 345 3.61 0.96 -22.51
CA LYS A 345 3.05 1.89 -23.48
C LYS A 345 3.81 1.71 -24.80
N ASP A 346 3.09 1.62 -25.91
CA ASP A 346 3.67 1.52 -27.26
C ASP A 346 4.74 0.40 -27.37
N ASN A 347 4.48 -0.74 -26.72
CA ASN A 347 5.37 -1.91 -26.59
C ASN A 347 6.67 -1.71 -25.78
N HIS A 348 6.84 -0.61 -25.05
CA HIS A 348 7.98 -0.32 -24.18
C HIS A 348 7.56 -0.07 -22.71
N PRO A 349 8.41 -0.38 -21.71
CA PRO A 349 8.16 -0.03 -20.31
C PRO A 349 8.44 1.47 -20.07
N VAL A 350 7.43 2.20 -19.60
CA VAL A 350 7.48 3.66 -19.39
C VAL A 350 7.03 3.99 -17.96
N VAL A 351 7.77 4.88 -17.28
CA VAL A 351 7.35 5.45 -16.00
C VAL A 351 6.41 6.63 -16.29
N MET A 352 5.25 6.67 -15.64
CA MET A 352 4.25 7.73 -15.81
C MET A 352 3.77 8.24 -14.45
N THR A 353 3.19 9.45 -14.41
CA THR A 353 2.49 9.96 -13.22
C THR A 353 0.98 9.69 -13.27
N VAL A 354 0.27 9.82 -12.14
CA VAL A 354 -1.20 9.72 -12.11
C VAL A 354 -1.84 10.76 -13.02
N SER A 355 -1.33 12.00 -13.03
CA SER A 355 -1.76 13.04 -13.97
C SER A 355 -1.58 12.66 -15.45
N GLU A 356 -0.47 12.00 -15.81
CA GLU A 356 -0.21 11.55 -17.19
C GLU A 356 -1.11 10.40 -17.61
N ILE A 357 -1.39 9.46 -16.69
CA ILE A 357 -2.34 8.37 -16.92
C ILE A 357 -3.73 8.94 -17.20
N ILE A 358 -4.26 9.82 -16.34
CA ILE A 358 -5.58 10.43 -16.53
C ILE A 358 -5.69 11.08 -17.92
N ARG A 359 -4.67 11.84 -18.36
CA ARG A 359 -4.65 12.45 -19.69
C ARG A 359 -4.74 11.40 -20.79
N TYR A 360 -3.82 10.44 -20.80
CA TYR A 360 -3.76 9.38 -21.82
C TYR A 360 -5.05 8.58 -21.91
N THR A 361 -5.61 8.12 -20.78
CA THR A 361 -6.86 7.35 -20.76
C THR A 361 -8.07 8.18 -21.15
N THR A 362 -8.05 9.50 -20.92
CA THR A 362 -9.16 10.39 -21.31
C THR A 362 -9.10 10.77 -22.78
N ASP A 363 -7.91 10.97 -23.35
CA ASP A 363 -7.74 11.14 -24.80
C ASP A 363 -8.13 9.85 -25.54
N ALA A 364 -7.78 8.68 -25.00
CA ALA A 364 -8.25 7.39 -25.50
C ALA A 364 -9.79 7.28 -25.45
N LEU A 365 -10.43 7.62 -24.31
CA LEU A 365 -11.89 7.67 -24.18
C LEU A 365 -12.56 8.60 -25.20
N VAL A 366 -12.02 9.80 -25.42
CA VAL A 366 -12.54 10.74 -26.44
C VAL A 366 -12.46 10.12 -27.84
N ASN A 367 -11.42 9.36 -28.13
CA ASN A 367 -11.26 8.66 -29.41
C ASN A 367 -12.19 7.44 -29.54
N TYR A 368 -12.36 6.65 -28.48
CA TYR A 368 -13.33 5.54 -28.45
C TYR A 368 -14.76 6.03 -28.67
N LEU A 369 -15.21 7.03 -27.91
CA LEU A 369 -16.55 7.61 -28.05
C LEU A 369 -16.76 8.28 -29.42
N ARG A 370 -15.71 8.85 -30.03
CA ARG A 370 -15.82 9.36 -31.40
C ARG A 370 -16.04 8.22 -32.39
N ARG A 371 -15.24 7.14 -32.31
CA ARG A 371 -15.36 5.97 -33.20
C ARG A 371 -16.72 5.26 -33.05
N GLU A 372 -17.26 5.20 -31.83
CA GLU A 372 -18.62 4.71 -31.58
C GLU A 372 -19.69 5.56 -32.28
N LEU A 373 -19.63 6.89 -32.15
CA LEU A 373 -20.54 7.82 -32.83
C LEU A 373 -20.36 7.83 -34.35
N GLU A 374 -19.15 7.62 -34.87
CA GLU A 374 -18.87 7.48 -36.31
C GLU A 374 -19.49 6.20 -36.88
N ILE A 375 -19.42 5.09 -36.15
CA ILE A 375 -20.06 3.80 -36.52
C ILE A 375 -21.58 3.90 -36.40
N GLU A 376 -22.11 4.57 -35.37
CA GLU A 376 -23.54 4.87 -35.25
C GLU A 376 -24.02 5.74 -36.42
N LEU A 377 -23.29 6.80 -36.76
CA LEU A 377 -23.60 7.68 -37.90
C LEU A 377 -23.61 6.91 -39.22
N GLY A 378 -22.65 6.01 -39.44
CA GLY A 378 -22.62 5.10 -40.60
C GLY A 378 -23.90 4.27 -40.68
N ARG A 379 -24.23 3.54 -39.60
CA ARG A 379 -25.45 2.70 -39.49
C ARG A 379 -26.74 3.50 -39.71
N LEU A 380 -26.82 4.73 -39.18
CA LEU A 380 -27.98 5.60 -39.39
C LEU A 380 -28.08 6.10 -40.83
N ASN A 381 -26.95 6.45 -41.48
CA ASN A 381 -26.93 6.86 -42.89
C ASN A 381 -27.32 5.70 -43.83
N ASP A 382 -26.84 4.47 -43.57
CA ASP A 382 -27.26 3.29 -44.33
C ASP A 382 -28.74 2.97 -44.13
N LYS A 383 -29.25 3.03 -42.89
CA LYS A 383 -30.67 2.84 -42.59
C LYS A 383 -31.56 3.90 -43.24
N PHE A 384 -31.10 5.16 -43.30
CA PHE A 384 -31.73 6.24 -44.05
C PHE A 384 -31.77 5.92 -45.55
N HIS A 385 -30.63 5.48 -46.11
CA HIS A 385 -30.49 5.17 -47.54
C HIS A 385 -31.42 4.00 -47.93
N GLU A 386 -31.42 2.90 -47.18
CA GLU A 386 -32.30 1.75 -47.39
C GLU A 386 -33.80 2.13 -47.31
N LYS A 387 -34.19 2.94 -46.32
CA LYS A 387 -35.57 3.40 -46.17
C LYS A 387 -36.02 4.32 -47.29
N THR A 388 -35.14 5.20 -47.75
CA THR A 388 -35.40 6.15 -48.84
C THR A 388 -35.46 5.42 -50.20
N LEU A 389 -34.59 4.43 -50.42
CA LEU A 389 -34.66 3.54 -51.57
C LEU A 389 -35.95 2.72 -51.57
N GLU A 390 -36.36 2.14 -50.44
CA GLU A 390 -37.65 1.42 -50.34
C GLU A 390 -38.83 2.33 -50.70
N ARG A 391 -38.83 3.58 -50.19
CA ARG A 391 -39.84 4.60 -50.53
C ARG A 391 -39.87 4.84 -52.04
N ILE A 392 -38.73 5.22 -52.64
CA ILE A 392 -38.64 5.55 -54.06
C ILE A 392 -39.07 4.36 -54.94
N PHE A 393 -38.66 3.14 -54.59
CA PHE A 393 -38.96 1.91 -55.33
C PHE A 393 -40.45 1.57 -55.36
N ILE A 394 -41.15 1.73 -54.24
CA ILE A 394 -42.58 1.42 -54.10
C ILE A 394 -43.45 2.58 -54.62
N GLU A 395 -43.19 3.81 -54.17
CA GLU A 395 -43.97 5.01 -54.50
C GLU A 395 -43.97 5.29 -56.00
N ASN A 396 -42.80 5.26 -56.64
CA ASN A 396 -42.63 5.49 -58.08
C ASN A 396 -42.85 4.22 -58.92
N ARG A 397 -43.36 3.15 -58.29
CA ARG A 397 -43.74 1.86 -58.91
C ARG A 397 -42.62 1.26 -59.77
N ILE A 398 -41.37 1.40 -59.33
CA ILE A 398 -40.20 0.85 -60.03
C ILE A 398 -40.29 -0.68 -60.08
N TYR A 399 -40.83 -1.29 -59.03
CA TYR A 399 -41.17 -2.72 -58.95
C TYR A 399 -42.13 -3.23 -60.04
N LYS A 400 -42.77 -2.36 -60.84
CA LYS A 400 -43.57 -2.79 -62.00
C LYS A 400 -42.74 -2.88 -63.29
N LYS A 401 -41.66 -2.10 -63.42
CA LYS A 401 -40.83 -2.06 -64.63
C LYS A 401 -40.00 -3.34 -64.83
N ILE A 402 -39.92 -4.16 -63.79
CA ILE A 402 -39.28 -5.48 -63.81
C ILE A 402 -40.26 -6.60 -64.22
N GLU A 403 -41.58 -6.33 -64.26
CA GLU A 403 -42.60 -7.31 -64.68
C GLU A 403 -42.44 -7.73 -66.17
N GLU A 404 -41.80 -6.87 -66.98
CA GLU A 404 -41.56 -7.05 -68.43
C GLU A 404 -40.11 -7.42 -68.77
N CYS A 405 -39.24 -7.70 -67.78
CA CYS A 405 -37.81 -7.96 -68.00
C CYS A 405 -37.49 -9.47 -68.10
N GLU A 406 -36.95 -9.91 -69.23
CA GLU A 406 -36.66 -11.33 -69.50
C GLU A 406 -35.38 -11.87 -68.81
N THR A 407 -34.46 -11.01 -68.38
CA THR A 407 -33.19 -11.43 -67.75
C THR A 407 -32.89 -10.66 -66.46
N TYR A 408 -32.10 -11.25 -65.57
CA TYR A 408 -31.70 -10.64 -64.30
C TYR A 408 -30.89 -9.34 -64.50
N GLU A 409 -30.03 -9.28 -65.52
CA GLU A 409 -29.30 -8.05 -65.87
C GLU A 409 -30.23 -6.93 -66.35
N LEU A 410 -31.29 -7.26 -67.10
CA LEU A 410 -32.31 -6.28 -67.48
C LEU A 410 -33.10 -5.80 -66.26
N VAL A 411 -33.44 -6.69 -65.31
CA VAL A 411 -34.06 -6.33 -64.03
C VAL A 411 -33.19 -5.35 -63.23
N LEU A 412 -31.90 -5.67 -63.02
CA LEU A 412 -30.97 -4.80 -62.30
C LEU A 412 -30.85 -3.42 -62.98
N ASN A 413 -30.71 -3.38 -64.31
CA ASN A 413 -30.62 -2.14 -65.07
C ASN A 413 -31.93 -1.34 -65.07
N ALA A 414 -33.09 -1.97 -65.10
CA ALA A 414 -34.40 -1.31 -65.00
C ALA A 414 -34.60 -0.63 -63.63
N VAL A 415 -34.17 -1.29 -62.54
CA VAL A 415 -34.21 -0.69 -61.20
C VAL A 415 -33.19 0.43 -61.06
N ARG A 416 -31.93 0.21 -61.47
CA ARG A 416 -30.86 1.22 -61.48
C ARG A 416 -31.28 2.49 -62.24
N THR A 417 -31.79 2.35 -63.45
CA THR A 417 -32.31 3.47 -64.28
C THR A 417 -33.55 4.13 -63.66
N GLY A 418 -34.39 3.36 -62.98
CA GLY A 418 -35.54 3.87 -62.23
C GLY A 418 -35.15 4.77 -61.05
N LEU A 419 -34.13 4.36 -60.29
CA LEU A 419 -33.61 5.06 -59.11
C LEU A 419 -32.72 6.26 -59.48
N GLN A 420 -32.06 6.24 -60.64
CA GLN A 420 -31.11 7.27 -61.08
C GLN A 420 -31.68 8.70 -61.08
N LYS A 421 -33.01 8.86 -61.20
CA LYS A 421 -33.71 10.15 -61.13
C LYS A 421 -33.77 10.77 -59.72
N TYR A 422 -33.47 10.00 -58.68
CA TYR A 422 -33.65 10.36 -57.27
C TYR A 422 -32.34 10.33 -56.48
N ILE A 423 -31.18 10.32 -57.16
CA ILE A 423 -29.85 10.32 -56.52
C ILE A 423 -29.66 11.54 -55.60
N SER A 424 -30.32 12.66 -55.88
CA SER A 424 -30.37 13.85 -55.02
C SER A 424 -30.88 13.59 -53.59
N ASP A 425 -31.73 12.57 -53.43
CA ASP A 425 -32.40 12.25 -52.17
C ASP A 425 -31.58 11.26 -51.33
N LEU A 426 -30.49 10.74 -51.89
CA LEU A 426 -29.67 9.66 -51.33
C LEU A 426 -28.36 10.19 -50.74
N ARG A 427 -27.98 9.68 -49.56
CA ARG A 427 -26.75 10.08 -48.85
C ARG A 427 -25.46 9.41 -49.36
N ARG A 428 -25.58 8.39 -50.23
CA ARG A 428 -24.47 7.67 -50.88
C ARG A 428 -24.94 7.10 -52.22
N GLU A 429 -23.99 6.62 -53.01
CA GLU A 429 -24.26 5.91 -54.27
C GLU A 429 -24.96 4.56 -54.03
N ILE A 430 -25.65 4.08 -55.07
CA ILE A 430 -26.43 2.84 -55.07
C ILE A 430 -25.52 1.71 -55.56
N VAL A 431 -25.24 0.72 -54.70
CA VAL A 431 -24.52 -0.50 -55.09
C VAL A 431 -25.50 -1.63 -55.44
N ASP A 432 -25.05 -2.64 -56.19
CA ASP A 432 -25.92 -3.74 -56.63
C ASP A 432 -26.58 -4.47 -55.45
N THR A 433 -25.91 -4.58 -54.31
CA THR A 433 -26.47 -5.19 -53.08
C THR A 433 -27.64 -4.38 -52.48
N ASP A 434 -27.78 -3.08 -52.77
CA ASP A 434 -28.99 -2.32 -52.42
C ASP A 434 -30.14 -2.66 -53.37
N ILE A 435 -29.84 -2.86 -54.66
CA ILE A 435 -30.83 -3.27 -55.67
C ILE A 435 -31.34 -4.70 -55.35
N GLU A 436 -30.44 -5.61 -54.96
CA GLU A 436 -30.80 -6.96 -54.52
C GLU A 436 -31.73 -6.94 -53.29
N LYS A 437 -31.47 -6.08 -52.30
CA LYS A 437 -32.39 -5.87 -51.16
C LYS A 437 -33.77 -5.37 -51.59
N LEU A 438 -33.84 -4.46 -52.58
CA LEU A 438 -35.12 -3.97 -53.11
C LEU A 438 -35.89 -5.06 -53.85
N LEU A 439 -35.21 -5.89 -54.64
CA LEU A 439 -35.81 -7.04 -55.33
C LEU A 439 -36.25 -8.14 -54.35
N ALA A 440 -35.59 -8.26 -53.20
CA ALA A 440 -35.97 -9.16 -52.11
C ALA A 440 -37.17 -8.66 -51.26
N ILE A 441 -37.72 -7.46 -51.52
CA ILE A 441 -38.89 -6.96 -50.80
C ILE A 441 -40.12 -7.85 -51.08
N PRO A 442 -40.74 -8.49 -50.06
CA PRO A 442 -41.90 -9.34 -50.29
C PRO A 442 -43.09 -8.52 -50.81
N ILE A 443 -43.82 -9.05 -51.81
CA ILE A 443 -45.02 -8.40 -52.40
C ILE A 443 -46.04 -7.97 -51.34
N ARG A 444 -46.18 -8.74 -50.25
CA ARG A 444 -47.04 -8.40 -49.09
C ARG A 444 -46.63 -7.09 -48.38
N LYS A 445 -45.33 -6.75 -48.37
CA LYS A 445 -44.78 -5.50 -47.82
C LYS A 445 -45.11 -4.33 -48.74
N ILE A 446 -44.95 -4.50 -50.07
CA ILE A 446 -45.35 -3.52 -51.10
C ILE A 446 -46.86 -3.23 -51.02
N SER A 447 -47.69 -4.27 -50.99
CA SER A 447 -49.15 -4.17 -50.95
C SER A 447 -49.72 -3.61 -49.64
N ARG A 448 -48.91 -3.51 -48.57
CA ARG A 448 -49.29 -2.94 -47.28
C ARG A 448 -48.35 -1.79 -46.87
N TYR A 449 -47.72 -1.17 -47.85
CA TYR A 449 -46.74 -0.11 -47.60
C TYR A 449 -47.44 1.18 -47.17
N ASP A 450 -47.02 1.71 -46.03
CA ASP A 450 -47.52 2.96 -45.46
C ASP A 450 -46.44 4.04 -45.66
N ILE A 451 -46.72 4.96 -46.59
CA ILE A 451 -45.80 6.05 -46.96
C ILE A 451 -45.64 7.03 -45.78
N ASN A 452 -46.73 7.35 -45.06
CA ASN A 452 -46.69 8.30 -43.95
C ASN A 452 -45.81 7.75 -42.82
N ARG A 453 -46.02 6.49 -42.44
CA ARG A 453 -45.18 5.79 -41.47
C ARG A 453 -43.71 5.70 -41.92
N ASN A 454 -43.44 5.48 -43.20
CA ASN A 454 -42.07 5.46 -43.70
C ASN A 454 -41.40 6.84 -43.59
N LEU A 455 -42.13 7.92 -43.90
CA LEU A 455 -41.65 9.29 -43.72
C LEU A 455 -41.38 9.60 -42.24
N GLU A 456 -42.26 9.19 -41.31
CA GLU A 456 -42.02 9.28 -39.86
C GLU A 456 -40.75 8.52 -39.43
N GLU A 457 -40.56 7.29 -39.92
CA GLU A 457 -39.35 6.49 -39.65
C GLU A 457 -38.08 7.16 -40.23
N ILE A 458 -38.17 7.81 -41.40
CA ILE A 458 -37.07 8.57 -42.03
C ILE A 458 -36.75 9.85 -41.23
N ASP A 459 -37.75 10.59 -40.79
CA ASP A 459 -37.57 11.83 -40.02
C ASP A 459 -37.01 11.56 -38.61
N GLN A 460 -37.40 10.46 -37.99
CA GLN A 460 -36.77 9.97 -36.75
C GLN A 460 -35.28 9.66 -36.96
N ILE A 461 -34.91 8.99 -38.06
CA ILE A 461 -33.50 8.71 -38.39
C ILE A 461 -32.74 10.02 -38.68
N ASN A 462 -33.33 10.95 -39.43
CA ASN A 462 -32.75 12.28 -39.67
C ASN A 462 -32.55 13.08 -38.37
N ALA A 463 -33.45 12.96 -37.40
CA ALA A 463 -33.30 13.58 -36.08
C ALA A 463 -32.16 12.95 -35.28
N GLN A 464 -32.05 11.61 -35.28
CA GLN A 464 -30.93 10.88 -34.66
C GLN A 464 -29.58 11.27 -35.28
N ILE A 465 -29.49 11.32 -36.62
CA ILE A 465 -28.29 11.77 -37.35
C ILE A 465 -27.87 13.18 -36.90
N LYS A 466 -28.81 14.14 -36.83
CA LYS A 466 -28.53 15.51 -36.36
C LYS A 466 -28.01 15.57 -34.92
N ILE A 467 -28.42 14.64 -34.06
CA ILE A 467 -27.92 14.51 -32.67
C ILE A 467 -26.50 13.94 -32.68
N VAL A 468 -26.25 12.85 -33.43
CA VAL A 468 -24.92 12.21 -33.54
C VAL A 468 -23.90 13.17 -34.14
N GLU A 469 -24.23 13.86 -35.25
CA GLU A 469 -23.38 14.90 -35.84
C GLU A 469 -23.05 16.04 -34.86
N LYS A 470 -24.02 16.46 -34.04
CA LYS A 470 -23.84 17.50 -33.02
C LYS A 470 -22.92 17.01 -31.89
N ASN A 471 -23.05 15.76 -31.48
CA ASN A 471 -22.20 15.12 -30.48
C ASN A 471 -20.76 14.97 -30.99
N LEU A 472 -20.56 14.53 -32.24
CA LEU A 472 -19.25 14.48 -32.90
C LEU A 472 -18.58 15.86 -32.98
N LYS A 473 -19.31 16.89 -33.42
CA LYS A 473 -18.83 18.29 -33.42
C LYS A 473 -18.51 18.82 -32.02
N SER A 474 -19.08 18.22 -30.98
CA SER A 474 -18.94 18.65 -29.58
C SER A 474 -18.31 17.58 -28.69
N ILE A 475 -17.43 16.72 -29.23
CA ILE A 475 -17.07 15.42 -28.61
C ILE A 475 -16.67 15.52 -27.14
N LYS A 476 -15.87 16.52 -26.73
CA LYS A 476 -15.51 16.73 -25.31
C LYS A 476 -16.72 16.89 -24.39
N LYS A 477 -17.78 17.59 -24.84
CA LYS A 477 -19.02 17.77 -24.08
C LYS A 477 -19.83 16.48 -24.00
N PHE A 478 -19.82 15.66 -25.05
CA PHE A 478 -20.42 14.33 -25.03
C PHE A 478 -19.67 13.40 -24.05
N THR A 479 -18.33 13.40 -24.07
CA THR A 479 -17.51 12.66 -23.12
C THR A 479 -17.73 13.11 -21.67
N ILE A 480 -17.82 14.41 -21.39
CA ILE A 480 -18.16 14.92 -20.05
C ILE A 480 -19.54 14.40 -19.61
N ALA A 481 -20.57 14.49 -20.46
CA ALA A 481 -21.90 14.00 -20.13
C ALA A 481 -21.95 12.48 -19.90
N TYR A 482 -21.13 11.70 -20.62
CA TYR A 482 -20.96 10.26 -20.40
C TYR A 482 -20.31 9.97 -19.02
N LEU A 483 -19.24 10.67 -18.68
CA LEU A 483 -18.56 10.56 -17.38
C LEU A 483 -19.48 10.97 -16.22
N GLU A 484 -20.21 12.09 -16.37
CA GLU A 484 -21.21 12.56 -15.39
C GLU A 484 -22.35 11.55 -15.20
N ASN A 485 -22.74 10.81 -16.26
CA ASN A 485 -23.71 9.71 -16.16
C ASN A 485 -23.13 8.48 -15.42
N LEU A 486 -21.88 8.08 -15.69
CA LEU A 486 -21.21 7.00 -14.94
C LEU A 486 -21.07 7.35 -13.45
N ILE A 487 -20.71 8.59 -13.12
CA ILE A 487 -20.69 9.08 -11.73
C ILE A 487 -22.09 8.94 -11.12
N LYS A 488 -23.13 9.45 -11.79
CA LYS A 488 -24.51 9.40 -11.29
C LYS A 488 -25.04 7.97 -11.06
N LEU A 489 -24.67 7.02 -11.91
CA LEU A 489 -25.15 5.63 -11.84
C LEU A 489 -24.36 4.77 -10.83
N TYR A 490 -23.04 4.95 -10.74
CA TYR A 490 -22.17 3.98 -10.06
C TYR A 490 -21.36 4.54 -8.88
N ALA A 491 -21.14 5.86 -8.76
CA ALA A 491 -20.30 6.40 -7.69
C ALA A 491 -20.82 6.12 -6.28
N GLY A 492 -22.14 5.95 -6.09
CA GLY A 492 -22.74 5.56 -4.82
C GLY A 492 -22.29 4.19 -4.30
N ASN A 493 -21.81 3.30 -5.18
CA ASN A 493 -21.28 1.98 -4.81
C ASN A 493 -19.81 2.04 -4.37
N PHE A 494 -19.12 3.16 -4.61
CA PHE A 494 -17.70 3.34 -4.38
C PHE A 494 -17.41 4.58 -3.51
N PRO A 495 -18.00 4.69 -2.30
CA PRO A 495 -17.67 5.76 -1.37
C PRO A 495 -16.19 5.71 -1.00
N ARG A 496 -15.57 6.88 -0.81
CA ARG A 496 -14.19 6.98 -0.32
C ARG A 496 -14.07 6.31 1.05
N ARG A 497 -13.06 5.46 1.24
CA ARG A 497 -12.84 4.72 2.49
C ARG A 497 -11.59 5.20 3.25
N THR A 498 -10.54 5.63 2.56
CA THR A 498 -9.27 6.04 3.18
C THR A 498 -9.25 7.54 3.51
N GLU A 499 -9.09 7.85 4.80
CA GLU A 499 -8.98 9.21 5.34
C GLU A 499 -7.59 9.81 5.01
N ILE A 500 -7.52 11.11 4.71
CA ILE A 500 -6.26 11.81 4.39
C ILE A 500 -5.92 12.79 5.52
N GLU A 501 -4.73 12.65 6.11
CA GLU A 501 -4.21 13.53 7.16
C GLU A 501 -2.94 14.24 6.62
N GLU A 502 -2.98 15.57 6.49
CA GLU A 502 -1.91 16.35 5.81
C GLU A 502 -0.56 16.28 6.53
N GLU A 503 -0.57 16.24 7.86
CA GLU A 503 0.60 16.03 8.70
C GLU A 503 0.30 15.00 9.80
N PHE A 504 1.13 13.97 9.90
CA PHE A 504 1.11 13.02 11.00
C PHE A 504 1.93 13.54 12.18
N GLU A 505 1.41 13.45 13.42
CA GLU A 505 2.17 13.83 14.63
C GLU A 505 3.57 13.20 14.65
N GLU A 506 4.61 14.04 14.78
CA GLU A 506 6.01 13.58 14.81
C GLU A 506 6.31 12.87 16.14
N ILE A 507 6.65 11.58 16.03
CA ILE A 507 6.91 10.74 17.20
C ILE A 507 8.37 10.90 17.63
N ASP A 508 8.62 11.55 18.78
CA ASP A 508 9.95 11.56 19.41
C ASP A 508 10.36 10.13 19.81
N LYS A 509 11.17 9.55 18.94
CA LYS A 509 11.76 8.21 19.03
C LYS A 509 12.50 7.98 20.34
N LYS A 510 13.07 9.02 20.96
CA LYS A 510 13.79 8.92 22.23
C LYS A 510 12.86 9.01 23.45
N ALA A 511 11.78 9.80 23.39
CA ALA A 511 10.80 9.89 24.48
C ALA A 511 9.87 8.66 24.57
N VAL A 512 9.64 7.98 23.44
CA VAL A 512 8.79 6.78 23.35
C VAL A 512 9.57 5.49 23.66
N ALA A 513 10.85 5.41 23.29
CA ALA A 513 11.64 4.20 23.49
C ALA A 513 11.85 3.84 24.98
N LEU A 514 11.53 2.59 25.33
CA LEU A 514 11.56 2.10 26.70
C LEU A 514 12.98 2.07 27.29
N ASN A 515 13.15 2.66 28.48
CA ASN A 515 14.38 2.60 29.27
C ASN A 515 14.52 1.24 29.98
N ASN A 516 14.60 0.14 29.22
CA ASN A 516 14.60 -1.23 29.75
C ASN A 516 15.90 -2.01 29.47
N ILE A 517 16.84 -1.45 28.70
CA ILE A 517 18.12 -2.07 28.42
C ILE A 517 19.05 -1.81 29.61
N LYS A 518 19.25 -2.81 30.47
CA LYS A 518 20.29 -2.77 31.50
C LYS A 518 21.65 -2.93 30.86
N VAL A 519 22.52 -1.93 31.00
CA VAL A 519 23.92 -1.98 30.57
C VAL A 519 24.80 -2.12 31.80
N GLY A 520 25.47 -3.26 31.95
CA GLY A 520 26.40 -3.51 33.06
C GLY A 520 27.83 -3.09 32.75
N TRP A 521 28.59 -2.81 33.80
CA TRP A 521 30.03 -2.54 33.73
C TRP A 521 30.82 -3.47 34.65
N ASP A 522 31.63 -4.34 34.06
CA ASP A 522 32.62 -5.16 34.75
C ASP A 522 33.92 -4.35 34.93
N ARG A 523 34.11 -3.82 36.14
CA ARG A 523 35.31 -3.05 36.53
C ARG A 523 36.58 -3.90 36.60
N GLY A 524 36.46 -5.21 36.82
CA GLY A 524 37.60 -6.11 36.98
C GLY A 524 38.21 -6.48 35.63
N ASN A 525 37.37 -7.03 34.75
CA ASN A 525 37.76 -7.51 33.42
C ASN A 525 37.65 -6.44 32.32
N GLY A 526 37.08 -5.26 32.60
CA GLY A 526 37.04 -4.13 31.66
C GLY A 526 36.04 -4.30 30.51
N TYR A 527 34.95 -5.02 30.74
CA TYR A 527 33.86 -5.20 29.76
C TYR A 527 32.65 -4.32 30.11
N ILE A 528 31.96 -3.82 29.09
CA ILE A 528 30.65 -3.16 29.19
C ILE A 528 29.68 -3.72 28.16
N GLY A 529 28.38 -3.65 28.45
CA GLY A 529 27.32 -3.98 27.49
C GLY A 529 26.05 -4.55 28.12
N SER A 530 25.04 -4.81 27.29
CA SER A 530 23.74 -5.32 27.73
C SER A 530 23.73 -6.81 28.13
N SER A 531 24.76 -7.59 27.77
CA SER A 531 24.95 -8.97 28.27
C SER A 531 25.99 -9.08 29.40
N VAL A 532 26.59 -7.96 29.82
CA VAL A 532 27.52 -7.91 30.96
C VAL A 532 26.71 -7.85 32.26
N LYS A 533 26.77 -8.91 33.07
CA LYS A 533 26.22 -8.92 34.43
C LYS A 533 27.17 -8.14 35.35
N SER A 534 26.64 -7.16 36.06
CA SER A 534 27.32 -6.40 37.11
C SER A 534 26.29 -5.88 38.11
N GLU A 535 26.72 -5.67 39.35
CA GLU A 535 25.90 -5.03 40.40
C GLU A 535 25.62 -3.56 40.03
N GLU A 536 26.61 -2.88 39.44
CA GLU A 536 26.42 -1.58 38.82
C GLU A 536 25.93 -1.74 37.38
N SER A 537 24.65 -1.42 37.16
CA SER A 537 24.04 -1.38 35.82
C SER A 537 23.16 -0.14 35.63
N ILE A 538 23.14 0.37 34.41
CA ILE A 538 22.41 1.59 34.02
C ILE A 538 21.24 1.19 33.12
N LEU A 539 20.05 1.75 33.38
CA LEU A 539 18.89 1.60 32.49
C LEU A 539 18.96 2.64 31.36
N CYS A 540 18.98 2.13 30.12
CA CYS A 540 19.03 2.92 28.90
C CYS A 540 17.90 2.52 27.93
N ASN A 541 17.59 3.39 26.97
CA ASN A 541 16.87 3.00 25.75
C ASN A 541 17.85 2.86 24.57
N GLU A 542 17.38 2.37 23.42
CA GLU A 542 18.27 2.05 22.28
C GLU A 542 18.93 3.26 21.60
N PHE A 543 18.39 4.46 21.81
CA PHE A 543 18.90 5.70 21.23
C PHE A 543 19.88 6.43 22.15
N ASP A 544 20.03 5.96 23.38
CA ASP A 544 21.04 6.44 24.30
C ASP A 544 22.46 6.06 23.84
N ASN A 545 23.40 6.91 24.24
CA ASN A 545 24.83 6.71 24.00
C ASN A 545 25.51 6.64 25.37
N LEU A 546 26.66 5.98 25.45
CA LEU A 546 27.40 5.75 26.69
C LEU A 546 28.73 6.51 26.61
N ILE A 547 29.04 7.32 27.62
CA ILE A 547 30.37 7.93 27.75
C ILE A 547 31.28 7.00 28.56
N CYS A 548 32.44 6.69 27.97
CA CYS A 548 33.48 5.88 28.57
C CYS A 548 34.71 6.76 28.78
N ILE A 549 35.17 6.95 30.01
CA ILE A 549 36.31 7.82 30.37
C ILE A 549 37.38 7.00 31.09
N GLU A 550 38.61 7.01 30.60
CA GLU A 550 39.77 6.35 31.21
C GLU A 550 40.43 7.19 32.32
N LYS A 551 41.23 6.57 33.20
CA LYS A 551 42.06 7.32 34.16
C LYS A 551 43.14 8.18 33.48
N SER A 552 43.49 7.88 32.22
CA SER A 552 44.35 8.72 31.36
C SER A 552 43.74 10.09 31.03
N GLY A 553 42.42 10.24 31.17
CA GLY A 553 41.69 11.40 30.67
C GLY A 553 41.15 11.25 29.25
N ARG A 554 41.48 10.16 28.53
CA ARG A 554 40.83 9.84 27.26
C ARG A 554 39.37 9.50 27.48
N TYR A 555 38.51 9.88 26.55
CA TYR A 555 37.11 9.44 26.51
C TYR A 555 36.66 9.10 25.10
N LYS A 556 35.66 8.22 25.01
CA LYS A 556 34.88 7.96 23.79
C LYS A 556 33.40 7.87 24.12
N ILE A 557 32.55 8.16 23.15
CA ILE A 557 31.09 8.00 23.26
C ILE A 557 30.66 6.95 22.24
N ILE A 558 29.94 5.94 22.71
CA ILE A 558 29.57 4.75 21.94
C ILE A 558 28.05 4.52 21.97
N SER A 559 27.51 3.80 21.00
CA SER A 559 26.17 3.19 21.12
C SER A 559 26.21 2.00 22.10
N ILE A 560 25.05 1.54 22.58
CA ILE A 560 24.98 0.41 23.51
C ILE A 560 25.46 -0.89 22.83
N PRO A 561 26.55 -1.53 23.35
CA PRO A 561 27.05 -2.80 22.82
C PRO A 561 26.38 -3.99 23.53
N GLN A 562 26.37 -5.16 22.89
CA GLN A 562 26.04 -6.41 23.61
C GLN A 562 27.11 -6.73 24.66
N LYS A 563 28.37 -6.84 24.22
CA LYS A 563 29.57 -6.90 25.06
C LYS A 563 30.76 -6.36 24.28
N ILE A 564 31.53 -5.44 24.85
CA ILE A 564 32.77 -4.92 24.27
C ILE A 564 33.81 -4.70 25.38
N TYR A 565 35.09 -4.89 25.05
CA TYR A 565 36.19 -4.54 25.93
C TYR A 565 36.52 -3.03 25.82
N VAL A 566 36.62 -2.36 26.95
CA VAL A 566 36.98 -0.94 27.07
C VAL A 566 38.13 -0.70 28.05
N GLY A 567 38.70 -1.77 28.62
CA GLY A 567 39.77 -1.68 29.61
C GLY A 567 39.31 -1.04 30.91
N LYS A 568 40.25 -0.42 31.64
CA LYS A 568 40.00 0.14 32.97
C LYS A 568 39.54 1.59 32.89
N LEU A 569 38.23 1.75 32.71
CA LEU A 569 37.56 3.05 32.82
C LEU A 569 37.67 3.60 34.26
N PHE A 570 37.69 4.92 34.36
CA PHE A 570 37.58 5.71 35.58
C PHE A 570 36.16 6.26 35.79
N TYR A 571 35.41 6.46 34.69
CA TYR A 571 33.99 6.78 34.73
C TYR A 571 33.25 6.16 33.53
N PHE A 572 32.02 5.74 33.77
CA PHE A 572 31.12 5.16 32.78
C PHE A 572 29.68 5.55 33.11
N ASN A 573 28.93 6.13 32.17
CA ASN A 573 27.49 6.38 32.31
C ASN A 573 26.80 6.60 30.96
N LYS A 574 25.47 6.68 30.96
CA LYS A 574 24.67 7.31 29.90
C LYS A 574 25.16 8.75 29.65
N TYR A 575 25.35 9.09 28.38
CA TYR A 575 25.77 10.41 27.91
C TYR A 575 24.56 11.35 27.78
N ASP A 576 24.70 12.55 28.33
CA ASP A 576 23.88 13.72 28.03
C ASP A 576 24.79 14.89 27.62
N LYS A 577 24.37 15.62 26.58
CA LYS A 577 25.03 16.83 26.06
C LYS A 577 25.11 17.96 27.10
N ASN A 578 24.24 17.93 28.11
CA ASN A 578 24.15 18.93 29.17
C ASN A 578 25.07 18.61 30.38
N THR A 579 25.68 17.42 30.44
CA THR A 579 26.47 16.98 31.60
C THR A 579 27.74 17.83 31.80
N VAL A 580 27.85 18.46 32.98
CA VAL A 580 29.07 19.17 33.40
C VAL A 580 30.02 18.20 34.13
N TYR A 581 31.05 17.75 33.44
CA TYR A 581 32.12 16.94 34.00
C TYR A 581 33.09 17.83 34.78
N SER A 582 33.03 17.72 36.10
CA SER A 582 33.87 18.45 37.05
C SER A 582 35.02 17.53 37.50
N VAL A 583 36.27 17.90 37.20
CA VAL A 583 37.44 17.01 37.36
C VAL A 583 38.57 17.66 38.15
N ILE A 584 39.25 16.84 38.95
CA ILE A 584 40.60 17.14 39.46
C ILE A 584 41.56 16.14 38.82
N TYR A 585 42.65 16.66 38.25
CA TYR A 585 43.64 15.85 37.55
C TYR A 585 45.07 16.27 37.91
N LYS A 586 45.99 15.33 37.80
CA LYS A 586 47.42 15.51 38.08
C LYS A 586 48.21 15.54 36.78
N GLU A 587 49.11 16.52 36.64
CA GLU A 587 50.11 16.54 35.57
C GLU A 587 51.31 15.67 35.97
N ARG A 588 51.67 14.66 35.15
CA ARG A 588 52.70 13.68 35.54
C ARG A 588 54.11 14.25 35.61
N SER A 589 54.44 15.22 34.75
CA SER A 589 55.77 15.84 34.68
C SER A 589 56.07 16.79 35.84
N SER A 590 55.09 17.58 36.27
CA SER A 590 55.26 18.58 37.34
C SER A 590 54.74 18.14 38.71
N GLY A 591 53.96 17.05 38.76
CA GLY A 591 53.28 16.57 39.97
C GLY A 591 52.10 17.45 40.43
N LYS A 592 51.84 18.58 39.77
CA LYS A 592 50.82 19.57 40.14
C LYS A 592 49.40 19.06 39.84
N TYR A 593 48.45 19.49 40.66
CA TYR A 593 47.03 19.16 40.56
C TYR A 593 46.24 20.36 40.02
N PHE A 594 45.33 20.10 39.10
CA PHE A 594 44.51 21.09 38.41
C PHE A 594 43.02 20.76 38.56
N ILE A 595 42.20 21.80 38.67
CA ILE A 595 40.74 21.72 38.75
C ILE A 595 40.10 22.27 37.47
N LYS A 596 39.06 21.61 36.96
CA LYS A 596 38.37 22.02 35.73
C LYS A 596 36.91 21.59 35.72
N ARG A 597 36.05 22.37 35.06
CA ARG A 597 34.71 21.95 34.63
C ARG A 597 34.64 21.97 33.11
N SER A 598 33.98 20.98 32.51
CA SER A 598 33.89 20.81 31.06
C SER A 598 32.59 20.15 30.67
N VAL A 599 31.98 20.61 29.58
CA VAL A 599 30.84 19.93 28.93
C VAL A 599 31.36 19.24 27.66
N VAL A 600 30.81 18.08 27.32
CA VAL A 600 31.03 17.41 26.02
C VAL A 600 29.80 17.65 25.17
N SER A 601 29.83 18.70 24.34
CA SER A 601 28.67 19.15 23.55
C SER A 601 28.64 18.61 22.11
N LYS A 602 29.80 18.22 21.57
CA LYS A 602 29.95 17.64 20.22
C LYS A 602 30.91 16.45 20.28
N TYR A 603 30.61 15.41 19.51
CA TYR A 603 31.43 14.20 19.38
C TYR A 603 31.17 13.51 18.04
N ILE A 604 32.09 12.65 17.62
CA ILE A 604 31.88 11.61 16.62
C ILE A 604 31.88 10.29 17.40
N ARG A 605 30.97 9.37 17.08
CA ARG A 605 30.90 8.05 17.75
C ARG A 605 32.23 7.29 17.62
N ASP A 606 32.57 6.55 18.67
CA ASP A 606 33.73 5.66 18.79
C ASP A 606 35.13 6.30 18.65
N LYS A 607 35.22 7.54 18.17
CA LYS A 607 36.45 8.34 18.14
C LYS A 607 36.88 8.71 19.56
N GLU A 608 38.18 8.58 19.82
CA GLU A 608 38.79 9.02 21.08
C GLU A 608 39.01 10.54 21.11
N TYR A 609 38.76 11.11 22.29
CA TYR A 609 38.95 12.51 22.64
C TYR A 609 39.63 12.60 24.01
N ASN A 610 40.03 13.81 24.43
CA ASN A 610 40.68 14.04 25.72
C ASN A 610 39.87 15.02 26.57
N LEU A 611 39.57 14.65 27.83
CA LEU A 611 38.83 15.47 28.82
C LEU A 611 39.78 16.31 29.70
N ILE A 612 41.08 16.01 29.66
CA ILE A 612 42.19 16.75 30.28
C ILE A 612 43.39 16.73 29.31
N PRO A 613 44.39 17.62 29.44
CA PRO A 613 45.57 17.62 28.58
C PRO A 613 46.34 16.29 28.60
N GLN A 614 47.02 15.96 27.51
CA GLN A 614 47.88 14.77 27.43
C GLN A 614 49.01 14.83 28.48
N GLY A 615 49.51 13.67 28.89
CA GLY A 615 50.50 13.56 29.98
C GLY A 615 49.93 13.79 31.38
N CYS A 616 48.63 14.04 31.51
CA CYS A 616 47.94 14.14 32.79
C CYS A 616 47.25 12.82 33.17
N GLN A 617 46.61 12.79 34.35
CA GLN A 617 45.88 11.66 34.89
C GLN A 617 44.73 12.14 35.77
N LEU A 618 43.51 11.63 35.56
CA LEU A 618 42.36 11.94 36.41
C LEU A 618 42.58 11.38 37.82
N GLU A 619 42.21 12.14 38.86
CA GLU A 619 42.24 11.69 40.26
C GLU A 619 40.87 11.86 40.95
N LEU A 620 40.02 12.76 40.46
CA LEU A 620 38.61 12.88 40.84
C LEU A 620 37.76 13.26 39.62
N ILE A 621 36.54 12.73 39.53
CA ILE A 621 35.49 13.16 38.58
C ILE A 621 34.15 13.21 39.29
N VAL A 622 33.40 14.28 39.06
CA VAL A 622 32.15 14.64 39.73
C VAL A 622 31.20 15.25 38.71
N ILE A 623 29.91 14.91 38.79
CA ILE A 623 28.85 15.43 37.90
C ILE A 623 27.76 16.17 38.69
N ARG A 624 27.72 16.02 40.02
CA ARG A 624 26.93 16.87 40.89
C ARG A 624 27.40 18.32 40.74
N GLU A 625 26.47 19.22 40.46
CA GLU A 625 26.76 20.65 40.39
C GLU A 625 27.15 21.21 41.77
N LYS A 626 27.75 22.40 41.79
CA LYS A 626 28.10 23.18 43.00
C LYS A 626 28.76 22.38 44.15
N SER A 627 29.46 21.29 43.85
CA SER A 627 30.06 20.41 44.84
C SER A 627 31.37 20.94 45.39
N VAL A 628 31.61 20.73 46.69
CA VAL A 628 32.82 21.15 47.39
C VAL A 628 33.57 19.95 47.97
N TYR A 629 34.87 19.87 47.71
CA TYR A 629 35.76 18.83 48.22
C TYR A 629 36.94 19.40 48.99
N GLU A 630 37.15 18.97 50.23
CA GLU A 630 38.40 19.17 50.94
C GLU A 630 39.46 18.18 50.40
N CYS A 631 40.50 18.72 49.81
CA CYS A 631 41.66 17.98 49.32
C CYS A 631 42.73 17.96 50.42
N VAL A 632 42.84 16.87 51.15
CA VAL A 632 43.86 16.68 52.20
C VAL A 632 45.24 16.60 51.54
N LEU A 633 46.18 17.38 52.04
CA LEU A 633 47.52 17.51 51.48
C LEU A 633 48.55 16.71 52.27
N GLU A 634 49.59 16.27 51.60
CA GLU A 634 50.73 15.62 52.24
C GLU A 634 51.40 16.56 53.27
N LYS A 635 51.71 16.01 54.45
CA LYS A 635 52.27 16.77 55.58
C LYS A 635 53.69 17.23 55.24
N SER A 636 53.95 18.52 55.36
CA SER A 636 55.27 19.12 55.14
C SER A 636 55.69 19.91 56.38
N ARG A 637 56.96 19.80 56.80
CA ARG A 637 57.51 20.55 57.94
C ARG A 637 57.55 22.07 57.73
N LYS A 638 57.27 22.57 56.51
CA LYS A 638 57.32 24.01 56.16
C LYS A 638 55.96 24.69 56.01
N ASN A 639 54.85 23.94 55.87
CA ASN A 639 53.54 24.52 55.53
C ASN A 639 52.51 24.13 56.61
N LYS A 640 51.77 25.12 57.14
CA LYS A 640 50.76 24.89 58.19
C LYS A 640 49.50 24.18 57.67
N ASP A 641 49.11 24.43 56.43
CA ASP A 641 47.82 23.98 55.90
C ASP A 641 47.80 22.46 55.68
N SER A 642 46.83 21.78 56.29
CA SER A 642 46.59 20.34 56.18
C SER A 642 45.77 19.95 54.95
N SER A 643 45.02 20.89 54.38
CA SER A 643 44.10 20.67 53.26
C SER A 643 43.95 21.93 52.40
N ILE A 644 43.26 21.80 51.27
CA ILE A 644 42.80 22.91 50.42
C ILE A 644 41.38 22.62 49.92
N GLU A 645 40.55 23.64 49.80
CA GLU A 645 39.19 23.50 49.26
C GLU A 645 39.20 23.48 47.72
N ALA A 646 38.50 22.50 47.15
CA ALA A 646 38.17 22.39 45.74
C ALA A 646 36.66 22.60 45.57
N ASP A 647 36.25 23.86 45.51
CA ASP A 647 34.89 24.26 45.20
C ASP A 647 34.70 24.35 43.67
N PHE A 648 33.86 23.48 43.12
CA PHE A 648 33.56 23.47 41.69
C PHE A 648 32.60 24.59 41.27
N SER A 649 31.81 25.19 42.17
CA SER A 649 30.88 26.29 41.81
C SER A 649 31.63 27.50 41.25
N LYS A 650 32.77 27.85 41.86
CA LYS A 650 33.67 28.97 41.50
C LYS A 650 34.55 28.71 40.26
N VAL A 651 34.47 27.53 39.64
CA VAL A 651 35.31 27.15 38.49
C VAL A 651 34.59 27.38 37.17
N GLU A 652 35.20 28.15 36.27
CA GLU A 652 34.70 28.39 34.90
C GLU A 652 34.62 27.09 34.07
N LEU A 653 33.70 27.07 33.10
CA LEU A 653 33.68 26.06 32.05
C LEU A 653 34.86 26.25 31.08
N ARG A 654 35.57 25.16 30.82
CA ARG A 654 36.70 25.06 29.89
C ARG A 654 36.45 23.90 28.92
N ALA A 655 37.00 23.95 27.71
CA ALA A 655 36.85 22.88 26.74
C ALA A 655 37.47 21.53 27.20
N PRO A 656 37.03 20.37 26.67
CA PRO A 656 37.56 19.06 27.06
C PRO A 656 39.09 18.95 26.93
N GLY A 657 39.69 19.40 25.82
CA GLY A 657 41.15 19.38 25.67
C GLY A 657 41.92 20.44 26.46
N ALA A 658 41.24 21.46 27.00
CA ALA A 658 41.89 22.62 27.61
C ALA A 658 42.48 22.34 29.00
N ARG A 659 43.51 23.10 29.37
CA ARG A 659 44.10 23.09 30.71
C ARG A 659 43.15 23.74 31.73
N GLY A 660 43.02 23.11 32.90
CA GLY A 660 42.30 23.66 34.05
C GLY A 660 43.14 24.65 34.87
N PHE A 661 42.53 25.17 35.93
CA PHE A 661 43.18 26.07 36.88
C PHE A 661 44.07 25.29 37.84
N LEU A 662 45.18 25.88 38.30
CA LEU A 662 46.06 25.25 39.28
C LEU A 662 45.34 25.18 40.63
N LEU A 663 45.12 23.96 41.13
CA LEU A 663 44.58 23.75 42.47
C LEU A 663 45.71 23.75 43.50
N THR A 664 46.75 22.92 43.29
CA THR A 664 47.89 22.86 44.21
C THR A 664 49.13 22.23 43.58
N ALA A 665 50.31 22.59 44.06
CA ALA A 665 51.57 21.91 43.77
C ALA A 665 51.92 20.80 44.78
N ARG A 666 51.17 20.69 45.89
CA ARG A 666 51.37 19.64 46.91
C ARG A 666 50.62 18.36 46.51
N LYS A 667 51.16 17.21 46.87
CA LYS A 667 50.50 15.91 46.68
C LYS A 667 49.22 15.86 47.52
N ILE A 668 48.08 15.68 46.84
CA ILE A 668 46.80 15.38 47.49
C ILE A 668 46.83 13.89 47.91
N THR A 669 46.46 13.61 49.16
CA THR A 669 46.44 12.26 49.74
C THR A 669 45.03 11.69 49.89
N LYS A 670 44.02 12.55 50.08
CA LYS A 670 42.61 12.17 50.19
C LYS A 670 41.71 13.29 49.67
N PHE A 671 40.64 12.92 48.98
CA PHE A 671 39.50 13.81 48.70
C PHE A 671 38.38 13.53 49.70
N VAL A 672 37.83 14.56 50.31
CA VAL A 672 36.72 14.48 51.28
C VAL A 672 35.61 15.38 50.79
N PHE A 673 34.44 14.82 50.47
CA PHE A 673 33.26 15.62 50.11
C PHE A 673 32.81 16.43 51.34
N LYS A 674 32.66 17.74 51.19
CA LYS A 674 32.19 18.65 52.25
C LYS A 674 30.70 18.96 52.16
N GLY A 675 30.17 19.00 50.95
CA GLY A 675 28.77 19.34 50.71
C GLY A 675 28.54 19.88 49.30
N GLN A 676 27.34 20.38 49.08
CA GLN A 676 26.90 21.08 47.88
C GLN A 676 26.46 22.49 48.28
N ILE A 677 26.84 23.51 47.52
CA ILE A 677 26.44 24.90 47.80
C ILE A 677 25.05 25.14 47.20
N ASP A 678 24.03 24.83 47.99
CA ASP A 678 22.65 25.15 47.65
C ASP A 678 22.37 26.63 47.99
N THR A 679 22.14 27.42 46.95
CA THR A 679 21.89 28.86 47.05
C THR A 679 20.43 29.13 47.38
N VAL A 680 20.10 29.15 48.67
CA VAL A 680 18.89 29.79 49.18
C VAL A 680 19.23 31.25 49.51
N GLN A 681 18.51 32.19 48.90
CA GLN A 681 18.51 33.59 49.30
C GLN A 681 17.09 34.15 49.24
N THR A 682 16.50 34.33 50.41
CA THR A 682 15.40 35.26 50.68
C THR A 682 15.79 36.00 51.97
N PRO A 683 15.56 37.31 52.13
CA PRO A 683 16.22 38.08 53.20
C PRO A 683 15.61 37.90 54.59
N GLU A 684 16.46 38.17 55.59
CA GLU A 684 16.18 38.73 56.92
C GLU A 684 15.18 38.03 57.85
N THR A 685 15.74 37.43 58.90
CA THR A 685 15.02 36.99 60.09
C THR A 685 14.62 38.19 60.96
N VAL A 686 13.33 38.40 61.19
CA VAL A 686 12.83 39.04 62.42
C VAL A 686 12.47 37.92 63.40
N GLN A 687 12.67 38.20 64.69
CA GLN A 687 12.67 37.21 65.77
C GLN A 687 11.24 36.83 66.19
N GLU A 688 11.07 35.58 66.63
CA GLU A 688 10.31 35.31 67.85
C GLU A 688 10.71 33.96 68.48
N SER A 689 10.58 33.86 69.79
CA SER A 689 10.91 32.68 70.59
C SER A 689 9.88 32.48 71.72
N ASP A 690 9.82 31.27 72.25
CA ASP A 690 9.15 30.91 73.51
C ASP A 690 7.59 30.90 73.56
N ALA A 691 7.03 29.95 72.80
CA ALA A 691 6.28 28.80 73.34
C ALA A 691 4.90 28.97 74.05
N ILE A 692 4.30 27.79 74.34
CA ILE A 692 3.16 27.49 75.23
C ILE A 692 1.74 27.39 74.59
N LYS A 693 1.42 26.15 74.20
CA LYS A 693 0.17 25.38 74.44
C LYS A 693 -1.18 25.74 73.77
N GLU A 694 -2.02 24.70 73.83
CA GLU A 694 -3.49 24.66 73.84
C GLU A 694 -4.25 24.75 72.50
N GLU A 695 -4.86 23.61 72.14
CA GLU A 695 -6.13 23.47 71.42
C GLU A 695 -7.22 24.39 72.06
N PRO A 696 -8.33 24.80 71.38
CA PRO A 696 -9.13 23.87 70.56
C PRO A 696 -10.08 24.48 69.49
N VAL A 697 -11.03 23.63 69.03
CA VAL A 697 -12.39 23.94 68.52
C VAL A 697 -12.54 24.66 67.16
N ILE A 698 -13.41 24.07 66.33
CA ILE A 698 -14.00 24.65 65.12
C ILE A 698 -15.39 25.22 65.46
N PRO A 699 -15.72 26.44 65.01
CA PRO A 699 -17.11 26.87 64.77
C PRO A 699 -17.40 27.14 63.28
N ASN A 700 -18.65 26.93 62.88
CA ASN A 700 -19.21 27.29 61.56
C ASN A 700 -19.71 28.77 61.53
N ILE A 701 -20.37 29.13 60.41
CA ILE A 701 -21.16 30.33 60.07
C ILE A 701 -20.37 31.26 59.11
N ILE A 702 -20.70 31.46 57.82
CA ILE A 702 -21.96 31.54 57.01
C ILE A 702 -22.49 32.98 56.89
N GLU A 703 -22.76 33.38 55.63
CA GLU A 703 -23.48 34.58 55.16
C GLU A 703 -22.85 35.96 55.51
N GLU A 704 -23.07 37.05 54.75
CA GLU A 704 -23.97 37.30 53.61
C GLU A 704 -23.43 38.43 52.70
N ILE A 705 -23.95 38.56 51.46
CA ILE A 705 -24.45 39.82 50.85
C ILE A 705 -25.06 39.54 49.45
N HIS A 706 -26.30 40.00 49.26
CA HIS A 706 -27.12 40.02 48.03
C HIS A 706 -26.69 41.16 47.06
N GLU A 707 -27.25 41.43 45.86
CA GLU A 707 -28.44 41.00 45.08
C GLU A 707 -28.12 41.19 43.56
N VAL A 708 -28.96 40.92 42.54
CA VAL A 708 -30.28 41.51 42.18
C VAL A 708 -30.97 40.64 41.09
N LEU A 709 -32.26 40.32 41.29
CA LEU A 709 -33.37 39.96 40.35
C LEU A 709 -33.06 39.15 39.05
N GLU A 710 -33.66 37.99 38.75
CA GLU A 710 -35.08 37.53 38.74
C GLU A 710 -35.96 37.96 37.55
N GLU A 711 -36.57 36.98 36.86
CA GLU A 711 -38.05 36.82 36.77
C GLU A 711 -38.44 35.40 36.28
N THR A 712 -39.23 34.67 37.09
CA THR A 712 -40.36 33.74 36.76
C THR A 712 -40.27 32.77 35.56
N ASP A 713 -40.70 31.49 35.59
CA ASP A 713 -41.35 30.59 36.59
C ASP A 713 -41.33 29.14 36.00
N LEU A 714 -41.90 28.03 36.52
CA LEU A 714 -42.75 27.72 37.69
C LEU A 714 -42.45 26.26 38.18
N ALA A 715 -43.19 25.76 39.17
CA ALA A 715 -43.11 24.40 39.75
C ALA A 715 -44.55 23.88 40.11
N PRO A 716 -44.79 22.72 40.80
CA PRO A 716 -43.86 21.72 41.36
C PRO A 716 -44.30 20.22 41.28
N ALA A 717 -43.49 19.37 41.93
CA ALA A 717 -43.89 18.21 42.77
C ALA A 717 -44.18 16.79 42.20
N LYS A 718 -43.28 15.87 42.60
CA LYS A 718 -43.52 14.61 43.35
C LYS A 718 -44.46 13.48 42.84
N ASN A 719 -43.81 12.32 42.68
CA ASN A 719 -44.15 10.98 43.23
C ASN A 719 -45.29 10.10 42.68
N ASP A 720 -45.06 8.81 42.93
CA ASP A 720 -45.94 7.65 43.11
C ASP A 720 -46.60 6.93 41.89
N GLU A 721 -46.27 5.64 41.85
CA GLU A 721 -47.05 4.45 41.48
C GLU A 721 -48.29 4.52 40.56
N ASN A 722 -48.11 3.95 39.36
CA ASN A 722 -48.79 2.70 38.93
C ASN A 722 -50.25 2.76 38.38
N VAL A 723 -50.62 1.69 37.67
CA VAL A 723 -51.99 1.24 37.30
C VAL A 723 -52.70 1.84 36.05
N LEU A 724 -53.08 0.91 35.16
CA LEU A 724 -54.08 0.88 34.08
C LEU A 724 -53.93 1.66 32.73
N SER A 725 -54.09 0.85 31.68
CA SER A 725 -54.47 1.15 30.29
C SER A 725 -55.95 1.55 30.13
N LEU A 726 -56.31 2.14 28.99
CA LEU A 726 -57.67 2.01 28.41
C LEU A 726 -57.69 2.29 26.89
N PHE A 727 -58.58 1.58 26.17
CA PHE A 727 -58.90 1.66 24.72
C PHE A 727 -57.77 1.27 23.73
N GLY A 728 -58.02 0.47 22.68
CA GLY A 728 -59.24 -0.27 22.33
C GLY A 728 -58.95 -1.35 21.26
N ASP A 729 -59.85 -2.33 21.15
CA ASP A 729 -59.69 -3.53 20.32
C ASP A 729 -60.05 -3.34 18.83
N ASP A 730 -59.64 -4.28 17.97
CA ASP A 730 -60.55 -5.01 17.07
C ASP A 730 -59.87 -6.23 16.38
N ASP A 731 -60.47 -7.41 16.60
CA ASP A 731 -60.58 -8.64 15.79
C ASP A 731 -59.38 -9.50 15.23
N ILE A 732 -59.37 -10.77 15.69
CA ILE A 732 -59.36 -12.05 14.91
C ILE A 732 -58.05 -12.42 14.12
N SER A 733 -57.42 -13.62 14.21
CA SER A 733 -57.83 -14.97 14.68
C SER A 733 -56.68 -15.88 15.19
N ASP A 734 -57.02 -16.75 16.16
CA ASP A 734 -56.59 -18.16 16.40
C ASP A 734 -55.12 -18.68 16.52
N ASP A 735 -55.00 -19.57 17.52
CA ASP A 735 -54.13 -20.74 17.69
C ASP A 735 -52.60 -20.68 17.49
N THR A 736 -51.88 -20.66 18.62
CA THR A 736 -51.41 -21.93 19.23
C THR A 736 -50.79 -21.73 20.61
N LYS A 737 -51.15 -22.57 21.60
CA LYS A 737 -50.45 -22.64 22.90
C LYS A 737 -50.79 -23.91 23.68
N LYS A 738 -49.92 -24.26 24.64
CA LYS A 738 -50.03 -25.26 25.74
C LYS A 738 -49.66 -26.73 25.41
N GLU A 739 -49.07 -27.52 26.33
CA GLU A 739 -48.37 -27.17 27.59
C GLU A 739 -47.35 -28.22 28.09
N ARG A 740 -46.38 -27.73 28.89
CA ARG A 740 -45.67 -28.35 30.05
C ARG A 740 -45.42 -29.87 30.14
N LYS A 741 -44.11 -30.19 30.18
CA LYS A 741 -43.38 -31.13 31.08
C LYS A 741 -44.21 -31.97 32.09
N ASN A 742 -43.97 -33.30 32.15
CA ASN A 742 -43.55 -33.96 33.40
C ASN A 742 -42.96 -35.41 33.27
N ASN A 743 -41.75 -35.59 33.80
CA ASN A 743 -41.20 -36.69 34.64
C ASN A 743 -41.47 -38.22 34.45
N GLN A 744 -40.38 -38.98 34.68
CA GLN A 744 -40.25 -40.36 35.24
C GLN A 744 -40.38 -41.66 34.38
N LYS A 745 -39.20 -42.19 33.98
CA LYS A 745 -38.59 -43.54 34.25
C LYS A 745 -39.37 -44.88 34.09
N LYS A 746 -38.61 -45.88 33.58
CA LYS A 746 -38.83 -47.35 33.49
C LYS A 746 -39.75 -47.82 32.32
N ASP A 747 -39.60 -49.02 31.73
CA ASP A 747 -38.68 -50.15 31.98
C ASP A 747 -38.48 -51.04 30.72
N LYS A 748 -37.30 -51.67 30.54
CA LYS A 748 -37.03 -52.90 29.71
C LYS A 748 -37.35 -52.79 28.18
N THR A 749 -36.82 -53.57 27.23
CA THR A 749 -35.67 -54.51 27.07
C THR A 749 -35.31 -54.53 25.55
N LYS A 750 -34.24 -55.14 25.01
CA LYS A 750 -33.29 -56.16 25.51
C LYS A 750 -31.83 -55.65 25.29
N SER A 751 -30.78 -56.29 24.77
CA SER A 751 -30.51 -57.62 24.18
C SER A 751 -29.07 -58.09 24.52
N ALA A 752 -28.32 -58.66 23.56
CA ALA A 752 -26.94 -59.17 23.66
C ALA A 752 -25.93 -58.17 23.04
N SER A 753 -24.69 -57.94 23.53
CA SER A 753 -23.60 -58.85 23.95
C SER A 753 -22.84 -59.49 22.77
N ALA A 754 -21.49 -59.46 22.65
CA ALA A 754 -20.46 -58.75 23.43
C ALA A 754 -19.04 -58.75 22.78
N TYR A 755 -18.23 -57.76 23.16
CA TYR A 755 -16.77 -57.81 23.47
C TYR A 755 -15.67 -58.14 22.43
N ARG A 756 -14.76 -57.13 22.27
CA ARG A 756 -13.25 -57.22 22.19
C ARG A 756 -12.63 -57.99 20.98
N LYS A 757 -11.37 -57.76 20.54
CA LYS A 757 -10.20 -56.99 21.05
C LYS A 757 -9.23 -56.64 19.88
N LYS A 758 -8.41 -55.59 20.02
CA LYS A 758 -7.06 -55.44 19.38
C LYS A 758 -5.97 -55.93 20.38
N PRO A 759 -4.63 -55.96 20.10
CA PRO A 759 -3.85 -55.60 18.88
C PRO A 759 -2.82 -56.69 18.44
N THR A 760 -2.01 -56.43 17.40
CA THR A 760 -0.50 -56.35 17.37
C THR A 760 0.05 -56.36 15.92
N ASP A 761 1.30 -55.98 15.73
CA ASP A 761 1.98 -55.70 14.45
C ASP A 761 2.59 -56.91 13.73
N ASN A 762 2.71 -56.86 12.38
CA ASN A 762 4.01 -56.99 11.68
C ASN A 762 3.93 -56.80 10.14
N LYS A 763 4.82 -55.92 9.63
CA LYS A 763 5.75 -56.02 8.47
C LYS A 763 5.36 -56.51 7.05
N GLU A 764 6.17 -55.98 6.12
CA GLU A 764 6.45 -56.40 4.72
C GLU A 764 5.26 -56.29 3.73
N ASP A 765 5.28 -55.39 2.73
CA ASP A 765 6.21 -55.15 1.60
C ASP A 765 5.79 -55.91 0.33
N ASP A 766 5.22 -55.20 -0.65
CA ASP A 766 5.42 -55.51 -2.09
C ASP A 766 5.18 -54.28 -2.98
N TRP A 767 5.69 -54.32 -4.22
CA TRP A 767 5.71 -53.22 -5.20
C TRP A 767 4.62 -53.38 -6.28
N GLY A 768 4.23 -52.26 -6.93
CA GLY A 768 3.16 -52.29 -7.94
C GLY A 768 3.06 -51.04 -8.83
N ILE A 769 4.12 -50.71 -9.57
CA ILE A 769 4.07 -49.66 -10.60
C ILE A 769 3.54 -50.26 -11.92
N VAL A 770 2.51 -49.64 -12.52
CA VAL A 770 2.14 -49.87 -13.93
C VAL A 770 1.79 -48.54 -14.60
N GLN A 771 2.57 -48.15 -15.61
CA GLN A 771 2.19 -47.15 -16.61
C GLN A 771 1.69 -47.89 -17.88
N PRO A 772 0.66 -47.39 -18.58
CA PRO A 772 0.36 -47.77 -19.95
C PRO A 772 1.19 -46.94 -20.95
N ASN A 773 1.51 -47.55 -22.11
CA ASN A 773 2.50 -47.04 -23.07
C ASN A 773 2.09 -45.77 -23.85
N LEU A 774 3.13 -45.08 -24.34
CA LEU A 774 3.08 -44.17 -25.50
C LEU A 774 2.65 -44.93 -26.78
N GLY A 775 2.09 -44.20 -27.74
CA GLY A 775 1.76 -44.74 -29.07
C GLY A 775 1.63 -43.66 -30.13
N LEU A 776 2.74 -43.43 -30.86
CA LEU A 776 2.91 -42.55 -32.04
C LEU A 776 2.59 -41.07 -31.83
#